data_AF-A0A4U6TAN8-F1
#
_entry.id   AF-A0A4U6TAN8-F1
#
_cell.length_a   1.000
_cell.length_b   1.000
_cell.length_c   1.000
_cell.angle_alpha   90.00
_cell.angle_beta   90.00
_cell.angle_gamma   90.00
#
_symmetry.space_group_name_H-M   'P 1'
#
loop_
_entity.id
_entity.type
_entity.pdbx_description
1 polymer ?
#
loop_
_entity_poly.entity_id
_entity_poly.type
_entity_poly.pdbx_seq_one_letter_code
_entity_poly.pdbx_strand_id
1 'polypeptide(L)'
;MLAIRSTKCPVAFLGAAGALVVLVTAVHVFMVPILPSSLDYFGARSSISRPSNALPGVGVVDSRLRGQFPSDSHGAVVFRGAPWKAEVGRWLAGCHANSSSVNVTEAIGAKRCEKDCSGRGVCNYNLGECRCFHGYSGKGCEEVLKLECNLPSSPEWPAGRWIVSICAAHCDTTRAMCFCGPGTKYPDRPVAEACGFKTIFPAKPDDPKLTDWKTPDLENVFTTNRSKLGWCNVVPEDAYSSKVKYKEECDCKYDGLWGQFCETRVECSCINQCSGHGHCRGGFCQCDSGYFGIDCSIPSAHSLAHDLPSWLHPPVNLPDLKIVNSTSINVKAIVQKKRPLIYVYDLPAEFDNHLLEGRHFKFQCVNRIYDGRNRTLWTQQLYGAQMALYESILASPHRTLNGDEADYFYVPVLDSCLITRSDDAPHLLMPRDLRLRSYHALEYYRMAYDHIAQQYPYWNRTSGRDHIWFFSWDEGACYAPREIWNSMMLVHWGNTNTKHKNSTSAYWADNWDHIPLDRRGNHPCFDPRKDLVLPAWKEPDPGAIWLKLWARPRINRTTLFYFNGNLGPAYEGGRPEDTYSMGIRQKLAAEFGSTPNKQGNLGRQYATDVTVTYLRTEKYYEELASSVFCGVLPGDGWSGRMEDSMLQGCIPVIIQFCSPSTRR
;
A
#
# COMPACT_ATOMS: atom_id res chain seq x y z
N MET A 1 -28.62 -73.74 18.02
CA MET A 1 -28.11 -74.88 17.26
C MET A 1 -26.75 -74.50 16.69
N LEU A 2 -25.73 -75.31 17.03
CA LEU A 2 -24.44 -75.60 16.36
C LEU A 2 -23.91 -74.69 15.23
N ALA A 3 -22.62 -74.49 14.97
CA ALA A 3 -21.32 -74.60 15.63
C ALA A 3 -20.25 -74.33 14.53
N ILE A 4 -19.30 -73.42 14.79
CA ILE A 4 -17.83 -73.49 14.58
C ILE A 4 -17.23 -74.03 13.25
N ARG A 5 -16.36 -73.21 12.61
CA ARG A 5 -14.93 -73.44 12.17
C ARG A 5 -14.58 -72.45 11.04
N SER A 6 -13.66 -71.49 11.10
CA SER A 6 -12.27 -71.33 11.59
C SER A 6 -11.15 -71.89 10.69
N THR A 7 -10.20 -70.98 10.35
CA THR A 7 -8.80 -71.15 9.89
C THR A 7 -8.59 -71.36 8.37
N LYS A 8 -7.59 -70.80 7.64
CA LYS A 8 -6.23 -70.30 7.95
C LYS A 8 -5.76 -69.24 6.92
N CYS A 9 -4.98 -68.25 7.39
CA CYS A 9 -3.93 -67.50 6.65
C CYS A 9 -2.66 -68.39 6.58
N PRO A 10 -1.63 -68.20 5.70
CA PRO A 10 -0.73 -67.04 5.81
C PRO A 10 0.18 -66.64 4.58
N VAL A 11 0.94 -65.53 4.76
CA VAL A 11 2.24 -65.09 4.15
C VAL A 11 2.28 -64.78 2.63
N ALA A 12 2.30 -63.51 2.17
CA ALA A 12 3.36 -62.47 2.13
C ALA A 12 4.40 -62.60 0.99
N PHE A 13 4.46 -61.60 0.09
CA PHE A 13 5.62 -60.74 -0.23
C PHE A 13 5.32 -59.80 -1.42
N LEU A 14 6.11 -58.72 -1.52
CA LEU A 14 6.07 -57.53 -2.41
C LEU A 14 5.36 -56.34 -1.73
N GLY A 15 6.05 -55.31 -1.21
CA GLY A 15 7.39 -54.81 -1.53
C GLY A 15 7.26 -53.35 -1.97
N ALA A 16 7.41 -52.46 -0.98
CA ALA A 16 7.58 -51.00 -1.05
C ALA A 16 7.69 -50.32 -2.45
N ALA A 17 6.66 -49.54 -2.80
CA ALA A 17 6.77 -48.27 -3.55
C ALA A 17 5.37 -47.63 -3.66
N GLY A 18 4.99 -46.77 -2.71
CA GLY A 18 3.67 -46.11 -2.79
C GLY A 18 3.23 -45.31 -1.58
N ALA A 19 4.16 -44.76 -0.79
CA ALA A 19 3.83 -43.96 0.40
C ALA A 19 4.72 -42.72 0.54
N LEU A 20 5.09 -42.08 -0.57
CA LEU A 20 5.96 -40.89 -0.60
C LEU A 20 5.48 -39.77 -1.55
N VAL A 21 4.18 -39.75 -1.89
CA VAL A 21 3.61 -38.74 -2.83
C VAL A 21 2.47 -37.90 -2.21
N VAL A 22 2.13 -38.08 -0.92
CA VAL A 22 1.02 -37.32 -0.28
C VAL A 22 1.50 -36.39 0.85
N LEU A 23 2.81 -36.15 0.97
CA LEU A 23 3.39 -35.33 2.05
C LEU A 23 4.28 -34.17 1.58
N VAL A 24 4.09 -33.68 0.34
CA VAL A 24 4.78 -32.48 -0.17
C VAL A 24 3.81 -31.41 -0.72
N THR A 25 2.52 -31.70 -0.82
CA THR A 25 1.48 -30.75 -1.30
C THR A 25 0.83 -29.92 -0.19
N ALA A 26 1.58 -29.56 0.86
CA ALA A 26 1.06 -28.78 1.99
C ALA A 26 1.95 -27.58 2.43
N VAL A 27 2.96 -27.18 1.65
CA VAL A 27 3.94 -26.16 2.14
C VAL A 27 4.07 -24.88 1.31
N HIS A 28 3.49 -24.70 0.12
CA HIS A 28 3.74 -23.47 -0.66
C HIS A 28 2.50 -22.84 -1.34
N VAL A 29 1.42 -22.63 -0.59
CA VAL A 29 0.34 -21.71 -0.98
C VAL A 29 0.22 -20.60 0.07
N PHE A 30 1.32 -19.91 0.34
CA PHE A 30 1.35 -18.79 1.29
C PHE A 30 2.40 -17.76 0.87
N MET A 31 2.11 -17.03 -0.21
CA MET A 31 2.78 -15.79 -0.58
C MET A 31 1.81 -14.94 -1.38
N VAL A 32 1.10 -14.01 -0.72
CA VAL A 32 0.27 -12.96 -1.35
C VAL A 32 -0.89 -13.56 -2.19
N PRO A 33 -2.01 -12.89 -2.46
CA PRO A 33 -2.93 -13.41 -3.48
C PRO A 33 -2.18 -13.51 -4.81
N ILE A 34 -1.90 -14.74 -5.27
CA ILE A 34 -1.32 -15.09 -6.60
C ILE A 34 -2.24 -14.67 -7.76
N LEU A 35 -3.32 -13.95 -7.48
CA LEU A 35 -4.08 -13.19 -8.45
C LEU A 35 -4.21 -11.76 -7.90
N PRO A 36 -3.46 -10.77 -8.42
CA PRO A 36 -4.02 -9.44 -8.38
C PRO A 36 -5.33 -9.51 -9.17
N SER A 37 -6.40 -8.91 -8.64
CA SER A 37 -7.61 -8.61 -9.39
C SER A 37 -7.36 -7.66 -10.59
N SER A 38 -6.13 -7.58 -11.10
CA SER A 38 -5.65 -6.68 -12.14
C SER A 38 -5.40 -7.38 -13.49
N LEU A 39 -5.67 -8.68 -13.62
CA LEU A 39 -5.53 -9.38 -14.90
C LEU A 39 -6.53 -8.87 -15.97
N ASP A 40 -7.54 -8.10 -15.59
CA ASP A 40 -8.45 -7.46 -16.54
C ASP A 40 -7.95 -6.09 -17.08
N TYR A 41 -6.85 -5.53 -16.57
CA TYR A 41 -6.40 -4.20 -17.02
C TYR A 41 -5.66 -4.22 -18.37
N PHE A 42 -5.12 -5.37 -18.79
CA PHE A 42 -4.40 -5.53 -20.07
C PHE A 42 -5.26 -6.09 -21.21
N GLY A 43 -6.58 -6.28 -20.99
CA GLY A 43 -7.50 -6.87 -21.96
C GLY A 43 -7.96 -5.95 -23.10
N ALA A 44 -7.73 -4.63 -23.02
CA ALA A 44 -8.09 -3.71 -24.09
C ALA A 44 -6.91 -3.50 -25.05
N ARG A 45 -7.01 -3.99 -26.28
CA ARG A 45 -6.20 -3.54 -27.43
C ARG A 45 -6.36 -2.02 -27.58
N SER A 46 -5.52 -1.24 -26.89
CA SER A 46 -5.43 0.19 -27.12
C SER A 46 -4.52 0.44 -28.31
N SER A 47 -5.05 1.12 -29.33
CA SER A 47 -4.27 1.56 -30.49
C SER A 47 -3.29 2.66 -30.04
N ILE A 48 -2.02 2.31 -29.85
CA ILE A 48 -0.98 3.28 -29.49
C ILE A 48 -0.33 3.82 -30.76
N SER A 49 -0.46 5.13 -30.94
CA SER A 49 0.28 5.93 -31.94
C SER A 49 1.76 6.07 -31.56
N ARG A 50 2.64 5.97 -32.56
CA ARG A 50 4.12 5.91 -32.48
C ARG A 50 4.76 6.99 -31.57
N PRO A 51 5.64 6.63 -30.62
CA PRO A 51 6.55 7.57 -29.95
C PRO A 51 7.88 7.72 -30.72
N SER A 52 8.44 8.92 -30.68
CA SER A 52 9.72 9.29 -31.29
C SER A 52 10.93 8.96 -30.40
N ASN A 53 11.99 8.45 -31.04
CA ASN A 53 13.24 7.93 -30.46
C ASN A 53 14.02 8.90 -29.55
N ALA A 54 14.53 8.41 -28.43
CA ALA A 54 15.67 8.98 -27.72
C ALA A 54 16.60 7.86 -27.15
N LEU A 55 17.91 8.01 -27.32
CA LEU A 55 18.98 7.05 -26.99
C LEU A 55 19.47 7.17 -25.53
N PRO A 56 20.08 6.11 -24.95
CA PRO A 56 20.35 5.99 -23.51
C PRO A 56 21.81 6.29 -23.10
N GLY A 57 22.01 6.66 -21.83
CA GLY A 57 23.32 6.71 -21.18
C GLY A 57 23.26 7.13 -19.70
N VAL A 58 23.65 6.19 -18.83
CA VAL A 58 24.20 6.33 -17.46
C VAL A 58 23.49 7.30 -16.49
N GLY A 59 22.81 6.73 -15.48
CA GLY A 59 22.89 7.12 -14.05
C GLY A 59 22.82 8.60 -13.66
N VAL A 60 22.16 9.45 -14.46
CA VAL A 60 21.93 10.86 -14.14
C VAL A 60 20.45 11.06 -13.91
N VAL A 61 20.11 11.63 -12.76
CA VAL A 61 18.81 12.23 -12.42
C VAL A 61 18.28 12.96 -13.65
N ASP A 62 17.29 12.40 -14.33
CA ASP A 62 16.84 12.92 -15.62
C ASP A 62 15.93 14.13 -15.41
N SER A 63 16.55 15.30 -15.25
CA SER A 63 15.89 16.60 -15.20
C SER A 63 15.09 16.92 -16.47
N ARG A 64 15.23 16.16 -17.56
CA ARG A 64 14.48 16.35 -18.81
C ARG A 64 13.02 15.89 -18.71
N LEU A 65 12.70 14.98 -17.78
CA LEU A 65 11.32 14.54 -17.55
C LEU A 65 10.42 15.69 -17.05
N ARG A 66 10.96 16.61 -16.24
CA ARG A 66 10.24 17.79 -15.72
C ARG A 66 9.81 18.75 -16.85
N GLY A 67 10.61 18.84 -17.92
CA GLY A 67 10.31 19.65 -19.10
C GLY A 67 9.40 18.93 -20.11
N GLN A 68 9.36 17.60 -20.08
CA GLN A 68 8.54 16.80 -20.99
C GLN A 68 7.09 16.68 -20.51
N PHE A 69 6.85 16.75 -19.19
CA PHE A 69 5.53 16.58 -18.59
C PHE A 69 5.30 17.54 -17.41
N PRO A 70 4.72 18.73 -17.65
CA PRO A 70 4.21 19.59 -16.58
C PRO A 70 3.12 18.87 -15.79
N SER A 71 3.16 18.96 -14.45
CA SER A 71 2.31 18.25 -13.47
C SER A 71 0.80 18.56 -13.52
N ASP A 72 0.34 19.33 -14.51
CA ASP A 72 -1.04 19.72 -14.76
C ASP A 72 -1.49 19.51 -16.22
N SER A 73 -0.56 19.46 -17.17
CA SER A 73 -0.82 19.46 -18.63
C SER A 73 -1.56 18.23 -19.15
N HIS A 74 -1.57 17.13 -18.39
CA HIS A 74 -2.17 15.87 -18.78
C HIS A 74 -3.14 15.31 -17.73
N GLY A 75 -3.74 16.12 -16.86
CA GLY A 75 -4.74 15.60 -15.89
C GLY A 75 -4.13 14.76 -14.76
N ALA A 76 -2.86 15.00 -14.44
CA ALA A 76 -2.25 14.54 -13.21
C ALA A 76 -2.93 15.23 -12.01
N VAL A 77 -3.30 14.43 -11.00
CA VAL A 77 -3.91 14.91 -9.75
C VAL A 77 -2.84 14.93 -8.67
N VAL A 78 -2.73 16.09 -8.03
CA VAL A 78 -1.91 16.32 -6.83
C VAL A 78 -2.79 16.96 -5.78
N PHE A 79 -2.67 16.55 -4.52
CA PHE A 79 -3.36 17.23 -3.42
C PHE A 79 -2.69 18.59 -3.20
N ARG A 80 -3.32 19.66 -3.69
CA ARG A 80 -2.90 21.05 -3.45
C ARG A 80 -4.05 21.86 -2.89
N GLY A 81 -4.01 22.15 -1.59
CA GLY A 81 -5.00 23.00 -0.92
C GLY A 81 -6.44 22.58 -1.20
N ALA A 82 -6.70 21.28 -1.40
CA ALA A 82 -7.95 20.76 -1.96
C ALA A 82 -9.12 21.17 -1.06
N PRO A 83 -9.99 22.09 -1.51
CA PRO A 83 -11.18 22.42 -0.74
C PRO A 83 -12.14 21.23 -0.78
N TRP A 84 -12.82 20.95 0.33
CA TRP A 84 -13.89 19.95 0.37
C TRP A 84 -14.99 20.34 -0.65
N LYS A 85 -15.02 19.67 -1.80
CA LYS A 85 -15.99 19.89 -2.88
C LYS A 85 -16.69 18.57 -3.19
N ALA A 86 -17.55 18.11 -2.28
CA ALA A 86 -18.28 16.87 -2.47
C ALA A 86 -19.72 17.15 -2.94
N GLU A 87 -20.10 16.64 -4.11
CA GLU A 87 -21.51 16.58 -4.55
C GLU A 87 -22.30 15.55 -3.73
N VAL A 88 -21.63 14.47 -3.31
CA VAL A 88 -22.10 13.45 -2.35
C VAL A 88 -21.67 13.87 -0.94
N GLY A 89 -22.56 13.82 0.05
CA GLY A 89 -22.19 14.21 1.42
C GLY A 89 -22.23 15.71 1.72
N ARG A 90 -22.96 16.52 0.94
CA ARG A 90 -23.13 17.98 1.18
C ARG A 90 -23.56 18.34 2.61
N TRP A 91 -24.19 17.44 3.35
CA TRP A 91 -24.52 17.66 4.77
C TRP A 91 -23.27 17.79 5.66
N LEU A 92 -22.13 17.20 5.29
CA LEU A 92 -20.84 17.39 5.97
C LEU A 92 -20.19 18.74 5.65
N ALA A 93 -20.57 19.39 4.55
CA ALA A 93 -20.03 20.71 4.20
C ALA A 93 -20.39 21.78 5.26
N GLY A 94 -21.46 21.56 6.04
CA GLY A 94 -21.83 22.40 7.18
C GLY A 94 -20.85 22.32 8.36
N CYS A 95 -20.03 21.26 8.47
CA CYS A 95 -19.04 21.13 9.54
C CYS A 95 -17.85 22.10 9.38
N HIS A 96 -17.58 22.58 8.16
CA HIS A 96 -16.51 23.54 7.89
C HIS A 96 -16.88 25.00 8.17
N ALA A 97 -18.16 25.32 8.35
CA ALA A 97 -18.65 26.70 8.40
C ALA A 97 -18.17 27.51 9.62
N ASN A 98 -17.64 26.85 10.67
CA ASN A 98 -17.25 27.49 11.93
C ASN A 98 -15.75 27.48 12.25
N SER A 99 -14.85 27.00 11.37
CA SER A 99 -13.42 27.09 11.66
C SER A 99 -12.92 28.52 11.41
N SER A 100 -12.78 29.31 12.47
CA SER A 100 -12.17 30.63 12.38
C SER A 100 -10.70 30.50 11.95
N SER A 101 -10.26 31.43 11.09
CA SER A 101 -8.85 31.53 10.75
C SER A 101 -8.08 32.15 11.92
N VAL A 102 -6.89 31.65 12.19
CA VAL A 102 -6.01 32.09 13.27
C VAL A 102 -4.64 32.47 12.71
N ASN A 103 -4.04 33.52 13.24
CA ASN A 103 -2.64 33.83 12.98
C ASN A 103 -1.75 32.89 13.79
N VAL A 104 -0.87 32.17 13.11
CA VAL A 104 0.13 31.27 13.71
C VAL A 104 1.50 31.78 13.34
N THR A 105 2.45 31.71 14.27
CA THR A 105 3.84 32.02 13.96
C THR A 105 4.56 30.76 13.51
N GLU A 106 4.88 30.65 12.22
CA GLU A 106 5.68 29.55 11.68
C GLU A 106 7.17 29.83 11.85
N ALA A 107 7.92 28.81 12.23
CA ALA A 107 9.38 28.86 12.29
C ALA A 107 9.98 28.27 11.00
N ILE A 108 10.78 29.06 10.29
CA ILE A 108 11.52 28.66 9.09
C ILE A 108 12.93 28.27 9.52
N GLY A 109 13.28 27.00 9.30
CA GLY A 109 14.57 26.44 9.66
C GLY A 109 15.73 27.03 8.87
N ALA A 110 16.86 27.25 9.56
CA ALA A 110 18.09 27.77 8.98
C ALA A 110 19.32 26.88 9.24
N LYS A 111 19.16 25.76 9.98
CA LYS A 111 20.28 24.88 10.36
C LYS A 111 20.88 24.24 9.12
N ARG A 112 22.20 24.06 9.12
CA ARG A 112 22.91 23.36 8.05
C ARG A 112 23.12 21.90 8.45
N CYS A 113 23.05 21.02 7.47
CA CYS A 113 23.36 19.61 7.66
C CYS A 113 24.82 19.31 7.33
N GLU A 114 25.34 18.24 7.91
CA GLU A 114 26.70 17.76 7.66
C GLU A 114 26.90 17.45 6.17
N LYS A 115 27.97 18.00 5.56
CA LYS A 115 28.35 17.81 4.15
C LYS A 115 27.23 18.08 3.14
N ASP A 116 26.21 18.87 3.53
CA ASP A 116 25.01 19.09 2.71
C ASP A 116 24.36 17.76 2.26
N CYS A 117 24.32 16.79 3.18
CA CYS A 117 23.82 15.44 2.94
C CYS A 117 24.50 14.71 1.77
N SER A 118 25.74 15.10 1.42
CA SER A 118 26.55 14.53 0.33
C SER A 118 25.82 14.45 -1.02
N GLY A 119 24.80 15.28 -1.25
CA GLY A 119 23.91 15.21 -2.41
C GLY A 119 23.08 13.92 -2.50
N ARG A 120 23.01 13.13 -1.42
CA ARG A 120 22.39 11.80 -1.30
C ARG A 120 21.28 11.77 -0.25
N GLY A 121 20.73 12.93 0.06
CA GLY A 121 19.62 13.09 0.97
C GLY A 121 19.06 14.51 0.92
N VAL A 122 18.05 14.75 1.74
CA VAL A 122 17.44 16.08 1.92
C VAL A 122 17.74 16.57 3.33
N CYS A 123 18.26 17.78 3.45
CA CYS A 123 18.54 18.39 4.75
C CYS A 123 17.24 18.87 5.41
N ASN A 124 16.97 18.40 6.63
CA ASN A 124 15.95 19.00 7.48
C ASN A 124 16.53 20.25 8.14
N TYR A 125 16.18 21.44 7.63
CA TYR A 125 16.72 22.71 8.12
C TYR A 125 16.20 23.12 9.51
N ASN A 126 15.19 22.43 10.05
CA ASN A 126 14.70 22.63 11.43
C ASN A 126 15.54 21.84 12.44
N LEU A 127 15.95 20.62 12.08
CA LEU A 127 16.71 19.73 12.96
C LEU A 127 18.23 19.86 12.75
N GLY A 128 18.66 20.10 11.51
CA GLY A 128 20.07 20.02 11.11
C GLY A 128 20.50 18.59 10.74
N GLU A 129 19.55 17.73 10.40
CA GLU A 129 19.75 16.30 10.16
C GLU A 129 19.39 15.93 8.72
N CYS A 130 20.10 14.96 8.15
CA CYS A 130 19.86 14.49 6.78
C CYS A 130 18.87 13.33 6.74
N ARG A 131 17.88 13.45 5.86
CA ARG A 131 17.05 12.31 5.42
C ARG A 131 17.71 11.68 4.19
N CYS A 132 18.43 10.58 4.39
CA CYS A 132 19.18 9.91 3.32
C CYS A 132 18.27 9.15 2.36
N PHE A 133 18.58 9.22 1.07
CA PHE A 133 17.92 8.40 0.05
C PHE A 133 18.16 6.91 0.33
N HIS A 134 17.28 6.06 -0.20
CA HIS A 134 17.41 4.61 -0.02
C HIS A 134 18.77 4.12 -0.54
N GLY A 135 19.43 3.26 0.25
CA GLY A 135 20.78 2.78 -0.06
C GLY A 135 21.92 3.67 0.46
N TYR A 136 21.61 4.72 1.25
CA TYR A 136 22.63 5.58 1.87
C TYR A 136 22.39 5.77 3.37
N SER A 137 23.47 5.95 4.13
CA SER A 137 23.44 6.16 5.58
C SER A 137 24.55 7.12 6.04
N GLY A 138 24.65 7.32 7.35
CA GLY A 138 25.57 8.27 7.96
C GLY A 138 24.93 9.64 8.20
N LYS A 139 25.55 10.46 9.05
CA LYS A 139 25.00 11.78 9.43
C LYS A 139 24.90 12.74 8.25
N GLY A 140 25.78 12.60 7.26
CA GLY A 140 25.79 13.36 6.01
C GLY A 140 25.46 12.51 4.77
N CYS A 141 24.82 11.34 4.92
CA CYS A 141 24.51 10.41 3.83
C CYS A 141 25.71 9.99 2.96
N GLU A 142 26.91 9.97 3.55
CA GLU A 142 28.14 9.63 2.85
C GLU A 142 28.36 8.13 2.66
N GLU A 143 27.76 7.31 3.52
CA GLU A 143 27.92 5.86 3.53
C GLU A 143 26.97 5.23 2.50
N VAL A 144 27.45 4.21 1.79
CA VAL A 144 26.64 3.45 0.83
C VAL A 144 26.24 2.14 1.48
N LEU A 145 24.94 1.96 1.68
CA LEU A 145 24.36 0.68 2.08
C LEU A 145 24.26 -0.22 0.84
N LYS A 146 24.87 -1.41 0.90
CA LYS A 146 24.72 -2.42 -0.15
C LYS A 146 23.48 -3.25 0.15
N LEU A 147 22.37 -2.91 -0.48
CA LEU A 147 21.09 -3.61 -0.29
C LEU A 147 20.99 -4.74 -1.30
N GLU A 148 21.30 -5.94 -0.84
CA GLU A 148 21.23 -7.14 -1.67
C GLU A 148 19.79 -7.41 -2.15
N CYS A 149 19.64 -7.86 -3.39
CA CYS A 149 18.37 -8.32 -3.94
C CYS A 149 18.03 -9.76 -3.50
N ASN A 150 19.06 -10.55 -3.20
CA ASN A 150 18.93 -11.99 -2.99
C ASN A 150 19.24 -12.35 -1.54
N LEU A 151 18.53 -13.37 -1.03
CA LEU A 151 18.98 -14.10 0.15
C LEU A 151 20.27 -14.87 -0.16
N PRO A 152 21.06 -15.27 0.87
CA PRO A 152 22.29 -16.02 0.66
C PRO A 152 22.08 -17.25 -0.25
N SER A 153 22.93 -17.36 -1.27
CA SER A 153 22.88 -18.45 -2.24
C SER A 153 23.29 -19.79 -1.62
N SER A 154 22.82 -20.89 -2.20
CA SER A 154 23.28 -22.25 -1.89
C SER A 154 23.35 -23.09 -3.18
N PRO A 155 23.98 -24.29 -3.16
CA PRO A 155 24.00 -25.16 -4.34
C PRO A 155 22.61 -25.54 -4.86
N GLU A 156 21.60 -25.61 -3.98
CA GLU A 156 20.21 -25.85 -4.35
C GLU A 156 19.50 -24.57 -4.83
N TRP A 157 19.92 -23.41 -4.33
CA TRP A 157 19.30 -22.10 -4.57
C TRP A 157 20.35 -21.08 -5.04
N PRO A 158 20.76 -21.10 -6.32
CA PRO A 158 21.85 -20.27 -6.83
C PRO A 158 21.59 -18.77 -6.68
N ALA A 159 20.34 -18.33 -6.81
CA ALA A 159 19.91 -16.94 -6.60
C ALA A 159 19.34 -16.68 -5.18
N GLY A 160 19.55 -17.60 -4.24
CA GLY A 160 18.89 -17.59 -2.94
C GLY A 160 17.46 -18.14 -2.99
N ARG A 161 16.84 -18.31 -1.82
CA ARG A 161 15.42 -18.68 -1.72
C ARG A 161 14.56 -17.53 -2.22
N TRP A 162 13.34 -17.87 -2.67
CA TRP A 162 12.39 -16.88 -3.15
C TRP A 162 12.12 -15.78 -2.11
N ILE A 163 12.21 -14.55 -2.59
CA ILE A 163 11.84 -13.30 -1.94
C ILE A 163 11.42 -12.33 -3.05
N VAL A 164 10.60 -11.30 -2.79
CA VAL A 164 10.04 -10.43 -3.84
C VAL A 164 11.13 -9.73 -4.66
N SER A 165 12.20 -9.28 -4.02
CA SER A 165 13.35 -8.63 -4.64
C SER A 165 14.29 -9.56 -5.42
N ILE A 166 14.02 -10.87 -5.45
CA ILE A 166 14.92 -11.86 -6.07
C ILE A 166 15.34 -11.44 -7.49
N CYS A 167 16.63 -11.55 -7.77
CA CYS A 167 17.25 -11.11 -8.99
C CYS A 167 18.21 -12.14 -9.56
N ALA A 168 17.90 -12.64 -10.75
CA ALA A 168 18.79 -13.48 -11.54
C ALA A 168 19.67 -12.68 -12.52
N ALA A 169 19.43 -11.38 -12.68
CA ALA A 169 20.10 -10.50 -13.62
C ALA A 169 21.01 -9.49 -12.89
N HIS A 170 20.90 -8.19 -13.18
CA HIS A 170 21.69 -7.17 -12.52
C HIS A 170 20.92 -6.57 -11.34
N CYS A 171 21.47 -6.75 -10.12
CA CYS A 171 20.90 -6.16 -8.91
C CYS A 171 21.36 -4.71 -8.73
N ASP A 172 20.42 -3.77 -8.75
CA ASP A 172 20.61 -2.42 -8.24
C ASP A 172 20.63 -2.44 -6.71
N THR A 173 21.83 -2.40 -6.14
CA THR A 173 22.04 -2.49 -4.69
C THR A 173 21.68 -1.21 -3.93
N THR A 174 21.27 -0.13 -4.59
CA THR A 174 20.78 1.06 -3.86
C THR A 174 19.32 0.89 -3.44
N ARG A 175 18.54 0.09 -4.18
CA ARG A 175 17.10 -0.14 -3.92
C ARG A 175 16.71 -1.62 -3.83
N ALA A 176 17.67 -2.54 -3.97
CA ALA A 176 17.44 -3.97 -4.08
C ALA A 176 16.47 -4.35 -5.22
N MET A 177 16.67 -3.77 -6.41
CA MET A 177 15.80 -3.97 -7.58
C MET A 177 16.53 -4.69 -8.71
N CYS A 178 15.82 -5.50 -9.50
CA CYS A 178 16.43 -6.30 -10.56
C CYS A 178 16.23 -5.70 -11.95
N PHE A 179 17.32 -5.53 -12.68
CA PHE A 179 17.34 -4.95 -14.03
C PHE A 179 18.14 -5.80 -15.01
N CYS A 180 17.96 -5.53 -16.30
CA CYS A 180 18.73 -6.14 -17.37
C CYS A 180 20.23 -5.86 -17.27
N GLY A 181 20.59 -4.65 -16.86
CA GLY A 181 21.97 -4.26 -16.61
C GLY A 181 22.81 -4.04 -17.88
N PRO A 182 24.10 -3.71 -17.69
CA PRO A 182 25.01 -3.32 -18.76
C PRO A 182 25.17 -4.39 -19.85
N GLY A 183 25.39 -3.96 -21.10
CA GLY A 183 25.62 -4.85 -22.24
C GLY A 183 24.34 -5.34 -22.95
N THR A 184 23.17 -4.98 -22.44
CA THR A 184 21.87 -5.23 -23.08
C THR A 184 21.37 -4.01 -23.87
N LYS A 185 20.39 -4.20 -24.76
CA LYS A 185 19.79 -3.08 -25.49
C LYS A 185 19.03 -2.10 -24.58
N TYR A 186 18.42 -2.62 -23.51
CA TYR A 186 17.67 -1.83 -22.53
C TYR A 186 18.16 -2.14 -21.10
N PRO A 187 19.29 -1.55 -20.65
CA PRO A 187 19.88 -1.86 -19.34
C PRO A 187 18.96 -1.60 -18.15
N ASP A 188 18.15 -0.54 -18.22
CA ASP A 188 17.23 -0.15 -17.13
C ASP A 188 15.88 -0.89 -17.19
N ARG A 189 15.72 -1.87 -18.10
CA ARG A 189 14.48 -2.66 -18.19
C ARG A 189 14.40 -3.62 -16.98
N PRO A 190 13.29 -3.64 -16.22
CA PRO A 190 13.13 -4.52 -15.07
C PRO A 190 13.20 -6.00 -15.42
N VAL A 191 13.81 -6.81 -14.56
CA VAL A 191 13.79 -8.28 -14.61
C VAL A 191 13.22 -8.77 -13.27
N ALA A 192 12.04 -8.24 -12.91
CA ALA A 192 11.43 -8.45 -11.61
C ALA A 192 10.88 -9.88 -11.44
N GLU A 193 11.08 -10.46 -10.26
CA GLU A 193 10.51 -11.75 -9.85
C GLU A 193 10.67 -12.84 -10.91
N ALA A 194 9.55 -13.42 -11.38
CA ALA A 194 9.51 -14.57 -12.29
C ALA A 194 10.17 -14.30 -13.65
N CYS A 195 10.34 -13.04 -14.05
CA CYS A 195 10.97 -12.69 -15.32
C CYS A 195 12.39 -13.25 -15.44
N GLY A 196 13.13 -13.33 -14.33
CA GLY A 196 14.51 -13.85 -14.31
C GLY A 196 14.63 -15.37 -14.33
N PHE A 197 13.52 -16.11 -14.23
CA PHE A 197 13.50 -17.54 -13.89
C PHE A 197 12.71 -18.38 -14.88
N LYS A 198 12.98 -19.69 -14.89
CA LYS A 198 12.29 -20.64 -15.77
C LYS A 198 10.85 -20.86 -15.31
N THR A 199 10.00 -21.21 -16.27
CA THR A 199 8.59 -21.50 -16.03
C THR A 199 8.37 -23.00 -16.04
N ILE A 200 7.66 -23.49 -15.03
CA ILE A 200 7.15 -24.86 -14.97
C ILE A 200 5.78 -24.85 -15.64
N PHE A 201 5.70 -25.53 -16.79
CA PHE A 201 4.45 -25.64 -17.52
C PHE A 201 3.51 -26.62 -16.82
N PRO A 202 2.23 -26.26 -16.68
CA PRO A 202 1.26 -27.13 -16.05
C PRO A 202 1.02 -28.40 -16.89
N ALA A 203 0.62 -29.49 -16.21
CA ALA A 203 0.23 -30.74 -16.88
C ALA A 203 -1.12 -30.62 -17.62
N LYS A 204 -2.00 -29.70 -17.18
CA LYS A 204 -3.27 -29.38 -17.83
C LYS A 204 -3.25 -27.92 -18.34
N PRO A 205 -3.85 -27.62 -19.50
CA PRO A 205 -3.83 -26.27 -20.07
C PRO A 205 -4.41 -25.17 -19.16
N ASP A 206 -5.37 -25.52 -18.30
CA ASP A 206 -6.08 -24.56 -17.45
C ASP A 206 -5.43 -24.34 -16.07
N ASP A 207 -4.42 -25.12 -15.71
CA ASP A 207 -3.70 -24.96 -14.44
C ASP A 207 -2.72 -23.77 -14.55
N PRO A 208 -2.39 -23.08 -13.44
CA PRO A 208 -1.50 -21.92 -13.47
C PRO A 208 -0.05 -22.32 -13.81
N LYS A 209 0.61 -21.49 -14.63
CA LYS A 209 2.07 -21.55 -14.82
C LYS A 209 2.76 -21.27 -13.48
N LEU A 210 3.73 -22.10 -13.10
CA LEU A 210 4.53 -21.88 -11.90
C LEU A 210 5.95 -21.42 -12.27
N THR A 211 6.63 -20.76 -11.34
CA THR A 211 8.03 -20.33 -11.55
C THR A 211 8.98 -21.31 -10.87
N ASP A 212 9.98 -21.77 -11.60
CA ASP A 212 11.12 -22.49 -11.05
C ASP A 212 12.16 -21.50 -10.52
N TRP A 213 11.99 -21.10 -9.26
CA TRP A 213 12.86 -20.18 -8.55
C TRP A 213 14.30 -20.69 -8.35
N LYS A 214 14.57 -21.98 -8.63
CA LYS A 214 15.93 -22.55 -8.55
C LYS A 214 16.73 -22.34 -9.83
N THR A 215 16.06 -22.13 -10.96
CA THR A 215 16.70 -22.13 -12.27
C THR A 215 16.56 -20.78 -12.97
N PRO A 216 17.61 -19.94 -12.95
CA PRO A 216 17.68 -18.73 -13.76
C PRO A 216 17.44 -19.00 -15.25
N ASP A 217 16.72 -18.12 -15.93
CA ASP A 217 16.38 -18.21 -17.36
C ASP A 217 17.20 -17.20 -18.21
N LEU A 218 18.50 -17.14 -17.93
CA LEU A 218 19.41 -16.14 -18.52
C LEU A 218 19.45 -16.22 -20.05
N GLU A 219 19.25 -17.41 -20.62
CA GLU A 219 19.20 -17.63 -22.07
C GLU A 219 18.04 -16.86 -22.71
N ASN A 220 16.83 -16.88 -22.12
CA ASN A 220 15.68 -16.16 -22.66
C ASN A 220 15.61 -14.70 -22.19
N VAL A 221 16.33 -14.33 -21.14
CA VAL A 221 16.44 -12.93 -20.71
C VAL A 221 17.42 -12.16 -21.60
N PHE A 222 18.58 -12.75 -21.93
CA PHE A 222 19.69 -12.05 -22.58
C PHE A 222 19.96 -12.45 -24.05
N THR A 223 19.28 -13.44 -24.61
CA THR A 223 19.53 -13.85 -26.01
C THR A 223 19.42 -12.68 -27.00
N THR A 224 20.29 -12.69 -28.01
CA THR A 224 20.34 -11.75 -29.15
C THR A 224 19.86 -12.42 -30.45
N ASN A 225 19.29 -13.62 -30.37
CA ASN A 225 18.76 -14.34 -31.51
C ASN A 225 17.63 -13.54 -32.19
N ARG A 226 17.76 -13.28 -33.49
CA ARG A 226 16.81 -12.45 -34.27
C ARG A 226 15.39 -13.03 -34.32
N SER A 227 15.22 -14.35 -34.18
CA SER A 227 13.91 -15.01 -34.22
C SER A 227 13.21 -15.08 -32.84
N LYS A 228 13.98 -14.95 -31.76
CA LYS A 228 13.49 -14.90 -30.37
C LYS A 228 14.43 -14.02 -29.57
N LEU A 229 14.14 -12.72 -29.53
CA LEU A 229 14.95 -11.78 -28.77
C LEU A 229 14.66 -11.95 -27.29
N GLY A 230 15.72 -11.84 -26.48
CA GLY A 230 15.59 -11.92 -25.04
C GLY A 230 14.85 -10.72 -24.50
N TRP A 231 14.24 -10.86 -23.33
CA TRP A 231 13.51 -9.77 -22.67
C TRP A 231 14.31 -8.46 -22.60
N CYS A 232 15.62 -8.52 -22.36
CA CYS A 232 16.48 -7.34 -22.27
C CYS A 232 16.87 -6.73 -23.62
N ASN A 233 16.61 -7.42 -24.72
CA ASN A 233 17.03 -7.05 -26.07
C ASN A 233 15.86 -6.85 -27.05
N VAL A 234 14.65 -7.29 -26.68
CA VAL A 234 13.47 -7.15 -27.53
C VAL A 234 13.10 -5.69 -27.72
N VAL A 235 12.85 -5.33 -28.97
CA VAL A 235 12.36 -4.01 -29.38
C VAL A 235 10.83 -4.03 -29.27
N PRO A 236 10.21 -3.13 -28.48
CA PRO A 236 8.76 -3.14 -28.24
C PRO A 236 7.95 -3.14 -29.55
N GLU A 237 8.34 -2.33 -30.53
CA GLU A 237 7.62 -2.19 -31.80
C GLU A 237 7.58 -3.50 -32.61
N ASP A 238 8.66 -4.28 -32.55
CA ASP A 238 8.73 -5.58 -33.23
C ASP A 238 7.91 -6.65 -32.49
N ALA A 239 7.83 -6.57 -31.16
CA ALA A 239 6.97 -7.43 -30.36
C ALA A 239 5.48 -7.10 -30.58
N TYR A 240 5.10 -5.82 -30.55
CA TYR A 240 3.71 -5.37 -30.79
C TYR A 240 3.22 -5.71 -32.20
N SER A 241 4.12 -5.71 -33.19
CA SER A 241 3.81 -6.16 -34.55
C SER A 241 3.94 -7.68 -34.76
N SER A 242 4.13 -8.44 -33.67
CA SER A 242 4.25 -9.91 -33.67
C SER A 242 5.38 -10.46 -34.57
N LYS A 243 6.42 -9.66 -34.84
CA LYS A 243 7.56 -10.07 -35.67
C LYS A 243 8.56 -10.93 -34.92
N VAL A 244 8.63 -10.79 -33.60
CA VAL A 244 9.56 -11.50 -32.73
C VAL A 244 8.82 -12.11 -31.55
N LYS A 245 9.26 -13.30 -31.13
CA LYS A 245 8.85 -13.88 -29.86
C LYS A 245 9.71 -13.32 -28.74
N TYR A 246 9.14 -13.22 -27.54
CA TYR A 246 9.80 -12.76 -26.31
C TYR A 246 9.37 -13.64 -25.13
N LYS A 247 9.96 -13.39 -23.95
CA LYS A 247 9.59 -14.07 -22.70
C LYS A 247 8.32 -13.42 -22.14
N GLU A 248 7.21 -14.16 -22.14
CA GLU A 248 5.88 -13.65 -21.74
C GLU A 248 5.72 -13.50 -20.23
N GLU A 249 6.56 -14.16 -19.43
CA GLU A 249 6.53 -14.06 -17.96
C GLU A 249 7.15 -12.76 -17.42
N CYS A 250 7.60 -11.88 -18.31
CA CYS A 250 8.16 -10.59 -17.98
C CYS A 250 7.15 -9.47 -18.26
N ASP A 251 7.07 -8.52 -17.33
CA ASP A 251 6.15 -7.39 -17.37
C ASP A 251 6.77 -6.15 -16.71
N CYS A 252 6.08 -5.02 -16.86
CA CYS A 252 6.54 -3.76 -16.34
C CYS A 252 6.06 -3.50 -14.90
N LYS A 253 6.75 -4.05 -13.90
CA LYS A 253 6.32 -3.98 -12.49
C LYS A 253 6.67 -2.69 -11.75
N TYR A 254 7.83 -2.10 -12.06
CA TYR A 254 8.37 -0.97 -11.29
C TYR A 254 7.68 0.35 -11.63
N ASP A 255 7.58 1.23 -10.64
CA ASP A 255 6.97 2.56 -10.78
C ASP A 255 7.85 3.50 -11.64
N GLY A 256 7.25 4.55 -12.20
CA GLY A 256 7.91 5.48 -13.13
C GLY A 256 8.13 4.92 -14.55
N LEU A 257 7.63 3.71 -14.82
CA LEU A 257 7.69 3.04 -16.11
C LEU A 257 6.31 2.56 -16.54
N TRP A 258 6.03 2.62 -17.85
CA TRP A 258 4.78 2.19 -18.47
C TRP A 258 5.04 1.47 -19.79
N GLY A 259 4.01 0.76 -20.28
CA GLY A 259 4.08 -0.10 -21.46
C GLY A 259 4.38 -1.55 -21.09
N GLN A 260 4.17 -2.46 -22.03
CA GLN A 260 4.39 -3.89 -21.78
C GLN A 260 5.87 -4.18 -21.48
N PHE A 261 6.79 -3.42 -22.09
CA PHE A 261 8.24 -3.61 -22.01
C PHE A 261 8.95 -2.51 -21.20
N CYS A 262 8.22 -1.73 -20.41
CA CYS A 262 8.69 -0.53 -19.71
C CYS A 262 9.36 0.51 -20.63
N GLU A 263 8.90 0.62 -21.86
CA GLU A 263 9.50 1.49 -22.86
C GLU A 263 9.13 2.97 -22.70
N THR A 264 8.08 3.26 -21.93
CA THR A 264 7.60 4.63 -21.67
C THR A 264 7.97 5.05 -20.26
N ARG A 265 8.75 6.12 -20.10
CA ARG A 265 8.96 6.76 -18.78
C ARG A 265 7.75 7.59 -18.42
N VAL A 266 7.29 7.44 -17.18
CA VAL A 266 6.16 8.17 -16.61
C VAL A 266 6.56 8.77 -15.27
N GLU A 267 5.74 9.68 -14.73
CA GLU A 267 5.90 10.13 -13.36
C GLU A 267 5.83 8.92 -12.40
N CYS A 268 6.70 8.89 -11.40
CA CYS A 268 6.54 7.99 -10.27
C CYS A 268 5.75 8.68 -9.15
N SER A 269 5.16 7.87 -8.28
CA SER A 269 4.33 8.38 -7.19
C SER A 269 5.20 8.83 -6.01
N CYS A 270 5.12 10.11 -5.67
CA CYS A 270 5.63 10.69 -4.44
C CYS A 270 4.51 11.41 -3.70
N ILE A 271 4.66 11.56 -2.39
CA ILE A 271 3.71 12.32 -1.57
C ILE A 271 3.61 13.75 -2.13
N ASN A 272 2.38 14.15 -2.46
CA ASN A 272 2.03 15.43 -3.09
C ASN A 272 2.86 15.80 -4.34
N GLN A 273 3.43 14.81 -5.05
CA GLN A 273 4.40 15.03 -6.13
C GLN A 273 5.45 16.10 -5.79
N CYS A 274 6.01 16.00 -4.59
CA CYS A 274 7.04 16.91 -4.11
C CYS A 274 6.62 18.37 -4.10
N SER A 275 5.31 18.65 -4.02
CA SER A 275 4.70 19.97 -3.99
C SER A 275 5.13 20.92 -5.10
N GLY A 276 5.70 20.40 -6.19
CA GLY A 276 6.33 21.19 -7.26
C GLY A 276 7.72 21.75 -6.94
N HIS A 277 8.29 21.47 -5.77
CA HIS A 277 9.59 21.95 -5.30
C HIS A 277 10.62 20.82 -5.15
N GLY A 278 10.51 19.79 -5.99
CA GLY A 278 11.51 18.73 -6.06
C GLY A 278 11.29 17.78 -7.24
N HIS A 279 12.18 16.79 -7.33
CA HIS A 279 12.11 15.66 -8.27
C HIS A 279 11.74 14.37 -7.52
N CYS A 280 10.75 13.64 -8.03
CA CYS A 280 10.35 12.37 -7.42
C CYS A 280 11.31 11.23 -7.82
N ARG A 281 11.83 10.52 -6.82
CA ARG A 281 12.68 9.33 -6.94
C ARG A 281 11.94 8.13 -6.38
N GLY A 282 10.96 7.62 -7.13
CA GLY A 282 10.25 6.37 -6.81
C GLY A 282 9.41 6.38 -5.53
N GLY A 283 9.20 7.53 -4.89
CA GLY A 283 8.59 7.63 -3.56
C GLY A 283 9.35 8.56 -2.60
N PHE A 284 10.58 8.94 -2.95
CA PHE A 284 11.38 9.93 -2.22
C PHE A 284 11.44 11.24 -3.01
N CYS A 285 11.06 12.36 -2.40
CA CYS A 285 11.26 13.67 -3.01
C CYS A 285 12.68 14.22 -2.82
N GLN A 286 13.43 14.37 -3.91
CA GLN A 286 14.67 15.14 -3.94
C GLN A 286 14.32 16.62 -4.09
N CYS A 287 14.37 17.37 -2.98
CA CYS A 287 13.92 18.75 -2.97
C CYS A 287 14.88 19.70 -3.71
N ASP A 288 14.29 20.73 -4.32
CA ASP A 288 15.00 21.86 -4.88
C ASP A 288 15.67 22.67 -3.74
N SER A 289 16.76 23.37 -4.04
CA SER A 289 17.51 24.15 -3.06
C SER A 289 16.59 25.13 -2.32
N GLY A 290 16.64 25.11 -0.99
CA GLY A 290 15.78 25.94 -0.16
C GLY A 290 14.53 25.23 0.36
N TYR A 291 14.16 24.05 -0.15
CA TYR A 291 12.98 23.31 0.30
C TYR A 291 13.33 21.98 0.96
N PHE A 292 12.46 21.53 1.86
CA PHE A 292 12.59 20.24 2.55
C PHE A 292 11.23 19.73 3.06
N GLY A 293 11.29 18.65 3.84
CA GLY A 293 10.13 17.85 4.26
C GLY A 293 9.82 16.76 3.25
N ILE A 294 8.97 15.81 3.65
CA ILE A 294 8.69 14.59 2.89
C ILE A 294 8.18 14.85 1.45
N ASP A 295 7.50 15.98 1.25
CA ASP A 295 6.91 16.41 -0.01
C ASP A 295 7.46 17.78 -0.48
N CYS A 296 8.62 18.21 0.02
CA CYS A 296 9.25 19.49 -0.31
C CYS A 296 8.37 20.74 -0.14
N SER A 297 7.34 20.67 0.71
CA SER A 297 6.44 21.80 0.96
C SER A 297 6.98 22.82 1.96
N ILE A 298 8.07 22.51 2.67
CA ILE A 298 8.61 23.35 3.74
C ILE A 298 9.77 24.19 3.19
N PRO A 299 9.66 25.53 3.15
CA PRO A 299 10.77 26.40 2.80
C PRO A 299 11.76 26.53 3.96
N SER A 300 13.01 26.78 3.63
CA SER A 300 14.10 27.10 4.56
C SER A 300 14.51 28.56 4.45
N ALA A 301 15.31 29.04 5.40
CA ALA A 301 15.87 30.40 5.38
C ALA A 301 16.86 30.64 4.22
N HIS A 302 17.29 29.58 3.53
CA HIS A 302 18.17 29.64 2.36
C HIS A 302 17.41 29.72 1.03
N SER A 303 16.08 29.75 1.06
CA SER A 303 15.24 29.93 -0.13
C SER A 303 15.46 31.32 -0.75
N LEU A 304 15.51 31.41 -2.07
CA LEU A 304 15.59 32.70 -2.75
C LEU A 304 14.27 33.46 -2.58
N ALA A 305 14.34 34.79 -2.36
CA ALA A 305 13.17 35.65 -2.14
C ALA A 305 12.06 35.50 -3.21
N HIS A 306 12.44 35.20 -4.45
CA HIS A 306 11.54 35.01 -5.59
C HIS A 306 10.85 33.64 -5.63
N ASP A 307 11.41 32.64 -4.92
CA ASP A 307 10.89 31.28 -4.94
C ASP A 307 9.91 31.01 -3.80
N LEU A 308 9.90 31.85 -2.74
CA LEU A 308 9.04 31.63 -1.56
C LEU A 308 7.57 31.41 -1.94
N PRO A 309 6.87 30.48 -1.25
CA PRO A 309 5.44 30.29 -1.46
C PRO A 309 4.62 31.57 -1.30
N SER A 310 3.50 31.69 -2.00
CA SER A 310 2.64 32.88 -1.97
C SER A 310 2.12 33.27 -0.59
N TRP A 311 1.95 32.30 0.32
CA TRP A 311 1.56 32.53 1.71
C TRP A 311 2.69 33.09 2.59
N LEU A 312 3.93 33.07 2.09
CA LEU A 312 5.11 33.71 2.68
C LEU A 312 5.47 35.04 2.01
N HIS A 313 4.82 35.39 0.90
CA HIS A 313 5.04 36.67 0.27
C HIS A 313 4.47 37.82 1.11
N PRO A 314 5.17 38.97 1.18
CA PRO A 314 5.02 39.90 2.30
C PRO A 314 3.86 40.91 2.13
N PRO A 315 3.41 41.53 3.24
CA PRO A 315 4.12 42.70 3.78
C PRO A 315 4.87 42.35 5.08
N VAL A 316 5.44 41.14 5.14
CA VAL A 316 6.51 40.76 6.06
C VAL A 316 7.79 41.55 5.72
N ASN A 317 8.23 42.43 6.63
CA ASN A 317 9.59 42.98 6.59
C ASN A 317 10.58 41.83 6.87
N LEU A 318 10.93 41.06 5.85
CA LEU A 318 12.08 40.15 5.88
C LEU A 318 13.34 41.04 5.91
N PRO A 319 14.16 41.00 6.98
CA PRO A 319 15.45 41.69 6.96
C PRO A 319 16.28 41.14 5.80
N ASP A 320 17.00 42.03 5.11
CA ASP A 320 17.84 41.72 3.96
C ASP A 320 18.76 40.52 4.27
N LEU A 321 18.41 39.33 3.76
CA LEU A 321 19.08 38.05 4.04
C LEU A 321 20.52 37.98 3.48
N LYS A 322 21.04 39.08 2.92
CA LYS A 322 22.42 39.19 2.42
C LYS A 322 23.47 39.39 3.52
N ILE A 323 23.06 39.58 4.78
CA ILE A 323 24.01 39.80 5.90
C ILE A 323 23.57 39.01 7.13
N VAL A 324 23.68 37.68 7.12
CA VAL A 324 23.72 36.89 8.37
C VAL A 324 24.85 35.87 8.27
N ASN A 325 26.08 36.37 8.41
CA ASN A 325 27.20 35.53 8.79
C ASN A 325 27.08 35.20 10.28
N SER A 326 27.15 33.91 10.60
CA SER A 326 27.48 33.31 11.91
C SER A 326 26.42 33.04 12.99
N THR A 327 25.13 33.33 12.82
CA THR A 327 24.09 32.80 13.74
C THR A 327 22.86 32.28 12.99
N SER A 328 22.57 30.99 13.13
CA SER A 328 21.40 30.32 12.56
C SER A 328 20.13 30.76 13.28
N ILE A 329 19.59 31.93 12.92
CA ILE A 329 18.34 32.44 13.47
C ILE A 329 17.19 31.88 12.62
N ASN A 330 16.31 31.09 13.23
CA ASN A 330 15.06 30.66 12.60
C ASN A 330 14.22 31.92 12.27
N VAL A 331 13.78 32.05 11.01
CA VAL A 331 12.95 33.18 10.59
C VAL A 331 11.51 32.91 11.03
N LYS A 332 10.86 33.89 11.66
CA LYS A 332 9.46 33.79 12.07
C LYS A 332 8.57 34.42 11.01
N ALA A 333 7.56 33.69 10.54
CA ALA A 333 6.55 34.18 9.61
C ALA A 333 5.16 34.06 10.23
N ILE A 334 4.35 35.11 10.13
CA ILE A 334 2.96 35.07 10.60
C ILE A 334 2.08 34.66 9.43
N VAL A 335 1.31 33.59 9.61
CA VAL A 335 0.47 33.02 8.55
C VAL A 335 -0.92 32.70 9.07
N GLN A 336 -1.90 32.77 8.18
CA GLN A 336 -3.28 32.42 8.51
C GLN A 336 -3.49 30.91 8.34
N LYS A 337 -3.96 30.25 9.39
CA LYS A 337 -4.26 28.81 9.46
C LYS A 337 -5.67 28.57 9.98
N LYS A 338 -6.12 27.31 9.91
CA LYS A 338 -7.42 26.90 10.46
C LYS A 338 -7.24 25.92 11.61
N ARG A 339 -8.02 26.09 12.68
CA ARG A 339 -8.06 25.13 13.79
C ARG A 339 -8.94 23.92 13.47
N PRO A 340 -8.61 22.72 14.01
CA PRO A 340 -7.46 22.44 14.87
C PRO A 340 -6.13 22.52 14.09
N LEU A 341 -5.07 22.95 14.76
CA LEU A 341 -3.71 22.99 14.23
C LEU A 341 -3.05 21.62 14.39
N ILE A 342 -2.53 21.07 13.30
CA ILE A 342 -1.91 19.74 13.28
C ILE A 342 -0.44 19.89 12.93
N TYR A 343 0.45 19.57 13.87
CA TYR A 343 1.87 19.41 13.59
C TYR A 343 2.11 18.02 13.02
N VAL A 344 2.88 17.92 11.94
CA VAL A 344 3.24 16.64 11.33
C VAL A 344 4.72 16.39 11.59
N TYR A 345 5.05 15.27 12.24
CA TYR A 345 6.46 14.92 12.46
C TYR A 345 7.18 14.67 11.15
N ASP A 346 8.38 15.24 11.04
CA ASP A 346 9.32 14.94 9.97
C ASP A 346 10.22 13.79 10.45
N LEU A 347 9.73 12.55 10.27
CA LEU A 347 10.40 11.34 10.76
C LEU A 347 11.62 10.95 9.91
N PRO A 348 12.54 10.12 10.41
CA PRO A 348 13.56 9.48 9.58
C PRO A 348 12.97 8.70 8.39
N ALA A 349 13.71 8.61 7.29
CA ALA A 349 13.20 8.12 6.00
C ALA A 349 12.81 6.64 5.99
N GLU A 350 13.30 5.84 6.93
CA GLU A 350 12.97 4.42 7.08
C GLU A 350 11.49 4.19 7.42
N PHE A 351 10.81 5.16 8.05
CA PHE A 351 9.40 5.02 8.45
C PHE A 351 8.41 5.30 7.31
N ASP A 352 8.86 5.91 6.22
CA ASP A 352 8.03 6.37 5.12
C ASP A 352 8.70 6.26 3.73
N ASN A 353 9.60 7.16 3.33
CA ASN A 353 10.14 7.26 1.97
C ASN A 353 10.86 6.00 1.53
N HIS A 354 11.59 5.31 2.41
CA HIS A 354 12.28 4.07 2.05
C HIS A 354 11.27 2.96 1.70
N LEU A 355 10.12 2.94 2.38
CA LEU A 355 9.02 2.03 2.06
C LEU A 355 8.37 2.36 0.71
N LEU A 356 8.43 3.61 0.24
CA LEU A 356 7.90 4.00 -1.06
C LEU A 356 8.93 3.82 -2.19
N GLU A 357 10.17 4.28 -2.00
CA GLU A 357 11.27 4.23 -2.99
C GLU A 357 11.68 2.80 -3.33
N GLY A 358 11.58 1.88 -2.36
CA GLY A 358 11.96 0.47 -2.54
C GLY A 358 10.86 -0.43 -3.11
N ARG A 359 9.70 0.07 -3.54
CA ARG A 359 8.57 -0.79 -3.97
C ARG A 359 8.89 -1.62 -5.21
N HIS A 360 8.72 -2.93 -5.10
CA HIS A 360 8.89 -3.88 -6.21
C HIS A 360 7.66 -4.00 -7.12
N PHE A 361 6.49 -3.53 -6.66
CA PHE A 361 5.26 -3.47 -7.45
C PHE A 361 4.61 -2.09 -7.38
N LYS A 362 4.43 -1.43 -8.53
CA LYS A 362 3.99 -0.03 -8.61
C LYS A 362 2.62 0.28 -7.98
N PHE A 363 1.75 -0.73 -7.85
CA PHE A 363 0.41 -0.55 -7.26
C PHE A 363 0.39 -0.72 -5.73
N GLN A 364 1.49 -1.18 -5.11
CA GLN A 364 1.57 -1.28 -3.66
C GLN A 364 1.72 0.09 -3.01
N CYS A 365 1.17 0.22 -1.80
CA CYS A 365 1.35 1.36 -0.88
C CYS A 365 0.92 2.75 -1.37
N VAL A 366 0.35 2.88 -2.55
CA VAL A 366 -0.03 4.19 -3.12
C VAL A 366 -1.48 4.17 -3.54
N ASN A 367 -2.15 5.31 -3.44
CA ASN A 367 -3.51 5.56 -3.90
C ASN A 367 -3.58 5.92 -5.40
N ARG A 368 -2.45 6.29 -6.01
CA ARG A 368 -2.37 6.69 -7.42
C ARG A 368 -1.03 6.36 -8.06
N ILE A 369 -1.04 6.17 -9.38
CA ILE A 369 0.13 6.07 -10.28
C ILE A 369 -0.15 6.84 -11.57
N TYR A 370 0.73 6.72 -12.57
CA TYR A 370 0.65 7.45 -13.83
C TYR A 370 0.64 6.53 -15.06
N ASP A 371 -0.27 6.79 -15.99
CA ASP A 371 -0.35 6.08 -17.27
C ASP A 371 0.71 6.58 -18.28
N GLY A 372 0.80 5.96 -19.45
CA GLY A 372 1.74 6.38 -20.52
C GLY A 372 1.52 7.79 -21.09
N ARG A 373 0.50 8.52 -20.65
CA ARG A 373 0.26 9.95 -20.95
C ARG A 373 0.42 10.82 -19.69
N ASN A 374 0.95 10.28 -18.60
CA ASN A 374 1.03 10.92 -17.28
C ASN A 374 -0.32 11.39 -16.73
N ARG A 375 -1.42 10.72 -17.10
CA ARG A 375 -2.69 10.86 -16.39
C ARG A 375 -2.65 10.07 -15.10
N THR A 376 -3.27 10.62 -14.05
CA THR A 376 -3.45 9.88 -12.81
C THR A 376 -4.35 8.68 -13.03
N LEU A 377 -3.85 7.51 -12.64
CA LEU A 377 -4.63 6.29 -12.45
C LEU A 377 -4.76 6.08 -10.95
N TRP A 378 -5.99 6.07 -10.45
CA TRP A 378 -6.27 5.72 -9.06
C TRP A 378 -6.09 4.22 -8.88
N THR A 379 -5.47 3.82 -7.77
CA THR A 379 -5.31 2.41 -7.42
C THR A 379 -6.51 1.96 -6.58
N GLN A 380 -6.77 0.66 -6.62
CA GLN A 380 -7.78 0.01 -5.80
C GLN A 380 -7.19 -0.55 -4.49
N GLN A 381 -6.05 0.00 -4.04
CA GLN A 381 -5.42 -0.45 -2.80
C GLN A 381 -6.28 -0.03 -1.61
N LEU A 382 -6.94 -1.00 -0.97
CA LEU A 382 -7.94 -0.77 0.07
C LEU A 382 -7.40 0.05 1.25
N TYR A 383 -6.12 -0.16 1.58
CA TYR A 383 -5.41 0.49 2.67
C TYR A 383 -4.79 1.85 2.28
N GLY A 384 -5.08 2.35 1.07
CA GLY A 384 -4.58 3.64 0.57
C GLY A 384 -5.10 4.87 1.34
N ALA A 385 -6.00 4.69 2.32
CA ALA A 385 -6.55 5.77 3.12
C ALA A 385 -5.48 6.48 3.95
N GLN A 386 -4.44 5.76 4.38
CA GLN A 386 -3.28 6.34 5.06
C GLN A 386 -2.55 7.35 4.17
N MET A 387 -2.24 6.98 2.92
CA MET A 387 -1.61 7.87 1.97
C MET A 387 -2.50 9.08 1.65
N ALA A 388 -3.79 8.85 1.42
CA ALA A 388 -4.72 9.93 1.11
C ALA A 388 -4.85 10.93 2.28
N LEU A 389 -4.94 10.45 3.52
CA LEU A 389 -4.98 11.30 4.70
C LEU A 389 -3.67 12.05 4.88
N TYR A 390 -2.53 11.39 4.69
CA TYR A 390 -1.21 12.00 4.85
C TYR A 390 -0.99 13.14 3.83
N GLU A 391 -1.20 12.87 2.54
CA GLU A 391 -1.15 13.88 1.47
C GLU A 391 -2.12 15.04 1.76
N SER A 392 -3.33 14.74 2.23
CA SER A 392 -4.36 15.74 2.55
C SER A 392 -3.96 16.63 3.74
N ILE A 393 -3.44 16.07 4.84
CA ILE A 393 -2.99 16.85 6.00
C ILE A 393 -1.85 17.78 5.58
N LEU A 394 -0.86 17.25 4.84
CA LEU A 394 0.29 18.01 4.37
C LEU A 394 -0.09 19.22 3.51
N ALA A 395 -1.13 19.07 2.68
CA ALA A 395 -1.66 20.12 1.82
C ALA A 395 -2.74 21.01 2.47
N SER A 396 -3.14 20.72 3.72
CA SER A 396 -4.26 21.40 4.38
C SER A 396 -3.87 22.71 5.08
N PRO A 397 -4.80 23.67 5.23
CA PRO A 397 -4.61 24.86 6.06
C PRO A 397 -4.58 24.57 7.57
N HIS A 398 -4.78 23.31 7.97
CA HIS A 398 -4.69 22.86 9.37
C HIS A 398 -3.24 22.53 9.76
N ARG A 399 -2.37 22.20 8.80
CA ARG A 399 -0.98 21.89 9.09
C ARG A 399 -0.22 23.12 9.59
N THR A 400 0.49 22.95 10.70
CA THR A 400 1.43 23.93 11.28
C THR A 400 2.84 23.35 11.30
N LEU A 401 3.85 24.19 11.12
CA LEU A 401 5.27 23.88 11.35
C LEU A 401 5.70 24.28 12.77
N ASN A 402 4.86 25.03 13.49
CA ASN A 402 5.05 25.37 14.89
C ASN A 402 4.32 24.37 15.80
N GLY A 403 5.08 23.44 16.38
CA GLY A 403 4.56 22.46 17.34
C GLY A 403 4.21 23.03 18.72
N ASP A 404 4.66 24.24 19.08
CA ASP A 404 4.29 24.87 20.35
C ASP A 404 2.81 25.30 20.35
N GLU A 405 2.32 25.75 19.19
CA GLU A 405 0.94 26.19 18.96
C GLU A 405 -0.01 25.08 18.48
N ALA A 406 0.51 23.87 18.20
CA ALA A 406 -0.29 22.76 17.68
C ALA A 406 -1.31 22.21 18.69
N ASP A 407 -2.48 21.82 18.18
CA ASP A 407 -3.53 21.15 18.95
C ASP A 407 -3.36 19.62 18.94
N TYR A 408 -2.86 19.09 17.81
CA TYR A 408 -2.61 17.66 17.62
C TYR A 408 -1.28 17.43 16.89
N PHE A 409 -0.72 16.25 17.09
CA PHE A 409 0.50 15.80 16.44
C PHE A 409 0.26 14.53 15.64
N TYR A 410 0.37 14.62 14.31
CA TYR A 410 0.25 13.45 13.44
C TYR A 410 1.60 12.76 13.24
N VAL A 411 1.64 11.45 13.46
CA VAL A 411 2.85 10.64 13.31
C VAL A 411 2.76 9.74 12.06
N PRO A 412 3.53 10.03 10.99
CA PRO A 412 3.37 9.39 9.69
C PRO A 412 4.20 8.10 9.52
N VAL A 413 3.86 7.03 10.23
CA VAL A 413 4.43 5.69 9.99
C VAL A 413 3.56 4.96 8.96
N LEU A 414 4.13 4.53 7.82
CA LEU A 414 3.37 3.87 6.74
C LEU A 414 3.16 2.36 6.99
N ASP A 415 2.34 2.03 7.99
CA ASP A 415 2.13 0.66 8.48
C ASP A 415 1.62 -0.32 7.42
N SER A 416 0.60 0.05 6.64
CA SER A 416 0.03 -0.81 5.61
C SER A 416 1.05 -1.11 4.52
N CYS A 417 1.92 -0.16 4.22
CA CYS A 417 3.03 -0.38 3.30
C CYS A 417 4.03 -1.36 3.90
N LEU A 418 4.44 -1.17 5.15
CA LEU A 418 5.36 -2.07 5.83
C LEU A 418 4.82 -3.51 5.95
N ILE A 419 3.53 -3.68 6.23
CA ILE A 419 2.89 -5.01 6.25
C ILE A 419 2.84 -5.61 4.85
N THR A 420 2.51 -4.80 3.83
CA THR A 420 2.51 -5.27 2.43
C THR A 420 3.91 -5.71 1.99
N ARG A 421 4.93 -5.00 2.46
CA ARG A 421 6.33 -5.15 2.03
C ARG A 421 7.20 -6.03 2.94
N SER A 422 6.62 -6.59 4.00
CA SER A 422 7.36 -7.47 4.91
C SER A 422 7.86 -8.69 4.16
N ASP A 423 9.15 -9.02 4.30
CA ASP A 423 9.85 -10.02 3.47
C ASP A 423 9.94 -9.68 1.97
N ASP A 424 9.84 -8.41 1.57
CA ASP A 424 10.10 -8.03 0.17
C ASP A 424 11.59 -8.16 -0.19
N ALA A 425 12.48 -7.84 0.75
CA ALA A 425 13.91 -7.78 0.52
C ALA A 425 14.73 -8.20 1.74
N PRO A 426 16.00 -8.62 1.55
CA PRO A 426 16.89 -9.04 2.65
C PRO A 426 17.02 -8.02 3.78
N HIS A 427 16.93 -6.72 3.49
CA HIS A 427 17.00 -5.64 4.47
C HIS A 427 15.65 -5.33 5.15
N LEU A 428 14.55 -5.94 4.68
CA LEU A 428 13.17 -5.76 5.18
C LEU A 428 12.57 -7.09 5.68
N LEU A 429 13.42 -8.04 6.07
CA LEU A 429 13.00 -9.33 6.58
C LEU A 429 12.25 -9.19 7.90
N MET A 430 11.18 -9.96 8.04
CA MET A 430 10.47 -10.10 9.30
C MET A 430 11.40 -10.65 10.39
N PRO A 431 11.19 -10.26 11.66
CA PRO A 431 11.90 -10.82 12.79
C PRO A 431 11.81 -12.36 12.80
N ARG A 432 12.96 -13.03 12.91
CA ARG A 432 13.06 -14.49 12.73
C ARG A 432 12.26 -15.30 13.75
N ASP A 433 12.07 -14.74 14.94
CA ASP A 433 11.53 -15.46 16.10
C ASP A 433 10.01 -15.67 16.01
N LEU A 434 9.27 -14.64 15.57
CA LEU A 434 7.80 -14.67 15.48
C LEU A 434 7.31 -14.77 14.03
N ARG A 435 8.03 -14.18 13.07
CA ARG A 435 7.62 -14.09 11.65
C ARG A 435 6.21 -13.53 11.44
N LEU A 436 5.83 -12.55 12.24
CA LEU A 436 4.54 -11.86 12.14
C LEU A 436 4.76 -10.47 11.53
N ARG A 437 4.00 -10.13 10.49
CA ARG A 437 4.00 -8.81 9.85
C ARG A 437 3.45 -7.74 10.78
N SER A 438 2.44 -8.09 11.57
CA SER A 438 1.88 -7.22 12.62
C SER A 438 2.92 -6.91 13.72
N TYR A 439 3.75 -7.89 14.10
CA TYR A 439 4.88 -7.64 15.00
C TYR A 439 5.97 -6.78 14.35
N HIS A 440 6.29 -7.02 13.08
CA HIS A 440 7.24 -6.19 12.34
C HIS A 440 6.77 -4.72 12.27
N ALA A 441 5.48 -4.49 12.02
CA ALA A 441 4.88 -3.16 12.01
C ALA A 441 4.86 -2.51 13.40
N LEU A 442 4.56 -3.26 14.45
CA LEU A 442 4.64 -2.79 15.85
C LEU A 442 6.03 -2.21 16.14
N GLU A 443 7.10 -2.87 15.69
CA GLU A 443 8.46 -2.41 15.94
C GLU A 443 8.76 -1.05 15.31
N TYR A 444 8.26 -0.78 14.10
CA TYR A 444 8.43 0.52 13.46
C TYR A 444 7.69 1.62 14.21
N TYR A 445 6.48 1.34 14.71
CA TYR A 445 5.77 2.27 15.59
C TYR A 445 6.54 2.56 16.88
N ARG A 446 7.11 1.52 17.51
CA ARG A 446 7.92 1.66 18.73
C ARG A 446 9.18 2.49 18.48
N MET A 447 9.89 2.21 17.38
CA MET A 447 11.09 2.96 16.98
C MET A 447 10.76 4.42 16.65
N ALA A 448 9.63 4.70 15.99
CA ALA A 448 9.17 6.07 15.73
C ALA A 448 8.83 6.80 17.03
N TYR A 449 8.17 6.13 17.98
CA TYR A 449 7.95 6.65 19.33
C TYR A 449 9.28 6.99 20.03
N ASP A 450 10.25 6.08 20.03
CA ASP A 450 11.55 6.28 20.68
C ASP A 450 12.27 7.49 20.06
N HIS A 451 12.23 7.61 18.73
CA HIS A 451 12.77 8.79 18.03
C HIS A 451 12.06 10.08 18.44
N ILE A 452 10.73 10.11 18.44
CA ILE A 452 9.95 11.30 18.82
C ILE A 452 10.24 11.71 20.26
N ALA A 453 10.21 10.75 21.19
CA ALA A 453 10.42 11.01 22.61
C ALA A 453 11.84 11.54 22.92
N GLN A 454 12.83 11.17 22.09
CA GLN A 454 14.22 11.63 22.24
C GLN A 454 14.49 12.97 21.55
N GLN A 455 13.94 13.19 20.34
CA GLN A 455 14.30 14.33 19.50
C GLN A 455 13.36 15.52 19.63
N TYR A 456 12.12 15.30 20.08
CA TYR A 456 11.09 16.34 20.11
C TYR A 456 10.57 16.57 21.54
N PRO A 457 10.32 17.84 21.93
CA PRO A 457 9.86 18.17 23.28
C PRO A 457 8.36 17.92 23.50
N TYR A 458 7.63 17.49 22.46
CA TYR A 458 6.17 17.54 22.45
C TYR A 458 5.50 16.33 23.11
N TRP A 459 6.10 15.13 23.00
CA TRP A 459 5.51 13.90 23.52
C TRP A 459 5.18 13.98 25.03
N ASN A 460 6.16 14.44 25.82
CA ASN A 460 6.06 14.47 27.28
C ASN A 460 5.09 15.54 27.81
N ARG A 461 4.59 16.46 26.96
CA ARG A 461 3.61 17.49 27.38
C ARG A 461 2.29 16.88 27.85
N THR A 462 1.87 15.80 27.18
CA THR A 462 0.58 15.14 27.42
C THR A 462 0.70 13.64 27.64
N SER A 463 1.94 13.12 27.60
CA SER A 463 2.23 11.69 27.49
C SER A 463 1.55 11.05 26.28
N GLY A 464 1.61 11.73 25.13
CA GLY A 464 1.10 11.25 23.85
C GLY A 464 -0.40 11.41 23.61
N ARG A 465 -1.19 12.01 24.51
CA ARG A 465 -2.67 12.08 24.37
C ARG A 465 -3.15 12.93 23.18
N ASP A 466 -2.33 13.87 22.75
CA ASP A 466 -2.55 14.74 21.58
C ASP A 466 -1.89 14.20 20.31
N HIS A 467 -1.29 13.01 20.36
CA HIS A 467 -0.71 12.35 19.19
C HIS A 467 -1.71 11.46 18.50
N ILE A 468 -1.59 11.38 17.17
CA ILE A 468 -2.47 10.64 16.27
C ILE A 468 -1.62 9.65 15.48
N TRP A 469 -2.00 8.38 15.55
CA TRP A 469 -1.36 7.26 14.84
C TRP A 469 -2.39 6.55 13.97
N PHE A 470 -2.02 6.11 12.77
CA PHE A 470 -2.96 5.50 11.84
C PHE A 470 -2.63 4.04 11.56
N PHE A 471 -3.44 3.14 12.11
CA PHE A 471 -3.44 1.71 11.83
C PHE A 471 -4.40 1.35 10.71
N SER A 472 -3.89 1.35 9.49
CA SER A 472 -4.70 1.19 8.28
C SER A 472 -4.83 -0.26 7.81
N TRP A 473 -4.20 -1.23 8.47
CA TRP A 473 -4.33 -2.65 8.11
C TRP A 473 -5.52 -3.34 8.78
N ASP A 474 -5.88 -4.55 8.30
CA ASP A 474 -7.11 -5.29 8.62
C ASP A 474 -7.56 -5.28 10.09
N GLU A 475 -6.65 -5.59 11.01
CA GLU A 475 -6.99 -5.69 12.44
C GLU A 475 -6.82 -4.38 13.22
N GLY A 476 -6.58 -3.26 12.52
CA GLY A 476 -6.45 -1.93 13.12
C GLY A 476 -5.36 -1.88 14.19
N ALA A 477 -5.62 -1.14 15.27
CA ALA A 477 -4.67 -0.91 16.35
C ALA A 477 -4.56 -2.08 17.35
N CYS A 478 -4.96 -3.30 16.96
CA CYS A 478 -4.71 -4.48 17.77
C CYS A 478 -3.21 -4.58 18.11
N TYR A 479 -2.34 -4.65 17.11
CA TYR A 479 -0.90 -4.79 17.34
C TYR A 479 -0.19 -3.47 17.72
N ALA A 480 -0.90 -2.44 18.19
CA ALA A 480 -0.24 -1.19 18.61
C ALA A 480 0.75 -1.46 19.76
N PRO A 481 1.93 -0.82 19.78
CA PRO A 481 2.84 -0.92 20.91
C PRO A 481 2.26 -0.21 22.14
N ARG A 482 2.58 -0.73 23.33
CA ARG A 482 2.05 -0.21 24.60
C ARG A 482 2.43 1.25 24.85
N GLU A 483 3.59 1.67 24.35
CA GLU A 483 4.17 2.99 24.54
C GLU A 483 3.28 4.10 23.97
N ILE A 484 2.57 3.82 22.88
CA ILE A 484 1.76 4.82 22.18
C ILE A 484 0.27 4.72 22.49
N TRP A 485 -0.16 3.73 23.29
CA TRP A 485 -1.59 3.44 23.47
C TRP A 485 -2.41 4.60 24.04
N ASN A 486 -1.78 5.51 24.78
CA ASN A 486 -2.43 6.70 25.34
C ASN A 486 -2.84 7.73 24.26
N SER A 487 -2.30 7.60 23.04
CA SER A 487 -2.62 8.42 21.87
C SER A 487 -3.95 8.06 21.22
N MET A 488 -4.40 8.91 20.29
CA MET A 488 -5.53 8.63 19.42
C MET A 488 -5.12 7.67 18.30
N MET A 489 -5.88 6.59 18.14
CA MET A 489 -5.74 5.64 17.06
C MET A 489 -6.77 5.93 15.98
N LEU A 490 -6.30 6.13 14.75
CA LEU A 490 -7.12 6.06 13.56
C LEU A 490 -7.07 4.60 13.07
N VAL A 491 -8.23 3.99 12.85
CA VAL A 491 -8.34 2.57 12.47
C VAL A 491 -9.41 2.39 11.41
N HIS A 492 -9.40 1.28 10.67
CA HIS A 492 -10.57 0.85 9.89
C HIS A 492 -11.50 -0.09 10.67
N TRP A 493 -11.06 -0.57 11.84
CA TRP A 493 -11.78 -1.56 12.63
C TRP A 493 -11.96 -1.15 14.10
N GLY A 494 -13.21 -0.88 14.50
CA GLY A 494 -13.56 -0.48 15.87
C GLY A 494 -13.65 -1.63 16.89
N ASN A 495 -12.73 -2.61 16.87
CA ASN A 495 -12.79 -3.76 17.77
C ASN A 495 -12.40 -3.41 19.22
N THR A 496 -13.38 -3.34 20.12
CA THR A 496 -13.16 -3.05 21.55
C THR A 496 -12.56 -4.22 22.34
N ASN A 497 -12.23 -5.35 21.70
CA ASN A 497 -11.73 -6.58 22.34
C ASN A 497 -12.75 -7.24 23.30
N THR A 498 -14.00 -6.76 23.35
CA THR A 498 -15.06 -7.31 24.22
C THR A 498 -15.70 -8.56 23.63
N LYS A 499 -15.79 -8.63 22.30
CA LYS A 499 -16.35 -9.76 21.54
C LYS A 499 -15.27 -10.61 20.89
N HIS A 500 -14.20 -9.97 20.41
CA HIS A 500 -13.10 -10.62 19.69
C HIS A 500 -11.82 -10.39 20.46
N LYS A 501 -11.53 -11.31 21.39
CA LYS A 501 -10.36 -11.29 22.28
C LYS A 501 -9.07 -11.84 21.66
N ASN A 502 -9.19 -12.33 20.43
CA ASN A 502 -8.16 -12.98 19.64
C ASN A 502 -8.22 -12.45 18.21
N SER A 503 -7.13 -12.65 17.49
CA SER A 503 -6.99 -12.39 16.07
C SER A 503 -8.12 -13.03 15.27
N THR A 504 -8.73 -12.23 14.41
CA THR A 504 -9.79 -12.61 13.48
C THR A 504 -9.26 -12.86 12.06
N SER A 505 -7.99 -12.56 11.83
CA SER A 505 -7.34 -12.83 10.55
C SER A 505 -7.15 -14.33 10.33
N ALA A 506 -7.53 -14.82 9.16
CA ALA A 506 -7.15 -16.16 8.69
C ALA A 506 -5.71 -16.18 8.12
N TYR A 507 -5.05 -15.03 7.96
CA TYR A 507 -3.64 -14.94 7.59
C TYR A 507 -2.75 -15.04 8.81
N TRP A 508 -2.09 -16.19 8.97
CA TRP A 508 -1.25 -16.49 10.13
C TRP A 508 -0.17 -15.44 10.40
N ALA A 509 0.41 -14.82 9.36
CA ALA A 509 1.47 -13.82 9.52
C ALA A 509 0.95 -12.48 10.06
N ASP A 510 -0.36 -12.21 10.00
CA ASP A 510 -0.96 -10.98 10.54
C ASP A 510 -1.48 -11.18 11.96
N ASN A 511 -1.59 -12.44 12.39
CA ASN A 511 -2.13 -12.81 13.67
C ASN A 511 -1.36 -12.13 14.82
N TRP A 512 -2.09 -11.45 15.69
CA TRP A 512 -1.49 -10.71 16.82
C TRP A 512 -1.51 -11.46 18.15
N ASP A 513 -2.10 -12.65 18.25
CA ASP A 513 -2.28 -13.40 19.50
C ASP A 513 -0.94 -13.77 20.16
N HIS A 514 0.09 -13.98 19.31
CA HIS A 514 1.42 -14.38 19.75
C HIS A 514 2.36 -13.18 19.96
N ILE A 515 1.89 -11.95 19.78
CA ILE A 515 2.70 -10.76 20.10
C ILE A 515 2.85 -10.64 21.62
N PRO A 516 4.08 -10.57 22.15
CA PRO A 516 4.30 -10.50 23.59
C PRO A 516 3.62 -9.28 24.25
N LEU A 517 3.04 -9.49 25.44
CA LEU A 517 2.34 -8.44 26.18
C LEU A 517 3.28 -7.32 26.67
N ASP A 518 4.57 -7.58 26.84
CA ASP A 518 5.56 -6.54 27.13
C ASP A 518 5.81 -5.60 25.94
N ARG A 519 5.42 -6.02 24.73
CA ARG A 519 5.51 -5.21 23.51
C ARG A 519 4.21 -4.49 23.19
N ARG A 520 3.12 -5.25 23.03
CA ARG A 520 1.81 -4.68 22.72
C ARG A 520 1.14 -4.04 23.95
N GLY A 521 1.33 -4.60 25.13
CA GLY A 521 0.57 -4.21 26.32
C GLY A 521 -0.78 -4.90 26.41
N ASN A 522 -1.46 -4.69 27.54
CA ASN A 522 -2.79 -5.24 27.81
C ASN A 522 -3.87 -4.18 27.55
N HIS A 523 -4.06 -3.83 26.29
CA HIS A 523 -5.07 -2.85 25.86
C HIS A 523 -6.05 -3.44 24.82
N PRO A 524 -7.27 -2.90 24.67
CA PRO A 524 -8.17 -3.32 23.60
C PRO A 524 -7.63 -2.87 22.23
N CYS A 525 -8.18 -3.34 21.11
CA CYS A 525 -7.76 -2.85 19.79
C CYS A 525 -8.34 -1.46 19.43
N PHE A 526 -9.33 -1.00 20.18
CA PHE A 526 -10.04 0.27 19.96
C PHE A 526 -10.68 0.75 21.27
N ASP A 527 -10.47 2.02 21.63
CA ASP A 527 -11.17 2.72 22.72
C ASP A 527 -12.10 3.81 22.14
N PRO A 528 -13.43 3.63 22.19
CA PRO A 528 -14.39 4.57 21.60
C PRO A 528 -14.38 5.96 22.24
N ARG A 529 -13.68 6.17 23.36
CA ARG A 529 -13.55 7.48 24.01
C ARG A 529 -12.46 8.36 23.39
N LYS A 530 -11.52 7.77 22.65
CA LYS A 530 -10.36 8.50 22.07
C LYS A 530 -10.06 8.16 20.62
N ASP A 531 -10.45 6.98 20.13
CA ASP A 531 -10.07 6.47 18.81
C ASP A 531 -11.16 6.72 17.76
N LEU A 532 -10.77 6.76 16.48
CA LEU A 532 -11.67 7.04 15.36
C LEU A 532 -11.61 5.94 14.30
N VAL A 533 -12.78 5.55 13.80
CA VAL A 533 -12.90 4.65 12.65
C VAL A 533 -12.97 5.48 11.37
N LEU A 534 -12.05 5.24 10.44
CA LEU A 534 -11.99 5.88 9.13
C LEU A 534 -12.42 4.93 8.01
N PRO A 535 -12.99 5.45 6.92
CA PRO A 535 -13.34 4.63 5.76
C PRO A 535 -12.11 4.15 4.99
N ALA A 536 -12.30 3.07 4.24
CA ALA A 536 -11.40 2.57 3.21
C ALA A 536 -11.02 3.64 2.18
N TRP A 537 -9.90 3.42 1.50
CA TRP A 537 -9.72 4.01 0.18
C TRP A 537 -10.58 3.28 -0.84
N LYS A 538 -11.42 4.03 -1.56
CA LYS A 538 -12.24 3.54 -2.67
C LYS A 538 -12.21 4.52 -3.82
N GLU A 539 -11.86 4.00 -5.00
CA GLU A 539 -12.11 4.70 -6.25
C GLU A 539 -13.62 4.71 -6.53
N PRO A 540 -14.25 5.88 -6.66
CA PRO A 540 -15.66 5.93 -7.01
C PRO A 540 -15.90 5.43 -8.43
N ASP A 541 -16.90 4.57 -8.62
CA ASP A 541 -17.27 4.09 -9.95
C ASP A 541 -17.87 5.23 -10.80
N PRO A 542 -17.27 5.57 -11.96
CA PRO A 542 -17.75 6.67 -12.79
C PRO A 542 -19.18 6.48 -13.28
N GLY A 543 -19.58 5.23 -13.60
CA GLY A 543 -20.93 4.91 -14.03
C GLY A 543 -21.96 5.16 -12.93
N ALA A 544 -21.67 4.70 -11.72
CA ALA A 544 -22.51 4.92 -10.56
C ALA A 544 -22.66 6.40 -10.20
N ILE A 545 -21.59 7.19 -10.37
CA ILE A 545 -21.64 8.64 -10.21
C ILE A 545 -22.55 9.29 -11.26
N TRP A 546 -22.34 8.95 -12.53
CA TRP A 546 -23.12 9.53 -13.62
C TRP A 546 -24.61 9.20 -13.49
N LEU A 547 -24.93 7.96 -13.11
CA LEU A 547 -26.30 7.50 -12.86
C LEU A 547 -26.91 8.03 -11.55
N LYS A 548 -26.11 8.69 -10.70
CA LYS A 548 -26.50 9.16 -9.35
C LYS A 548 -27.17 8.07 -8.54
N LEU A 549 -26.58 6.87 -8.52
CA LEU A 549 -27.18 5.69 -7.91
C LEU A 549 -27.56 5.89 -6.42
N TRP A 550 -26.81 6.70 -5.67
CA TRP A 550 -27.16 7.07 -4.28
C TRP A 550 -28.52 7.76 -4.14
N ALA A 551 -28.98 8.47 -5.17
CA ALA A 551 -30.21 9.24 -5.15
C ALA A 551 -31.45 8.41 -5.54
N ARG A 552 -31.30 7.09 -5.76
CA ARG A 552 -32.40 6.23 -6.19
C ARG A 552 -33.53 6.22 -5.13
N PRO A 553 -34.79 6.55 -5.51
CA PRO A 553 -35.91 6.58 -4.58
C PRO A 553 -36.20 5.23 -3.94
N ARG A 554 -36.72 5.24 -2.70
CA ARG A 554 -37.07 4.02 -1.95
C ARG A 554 -38.00 3.07 -2.71
N ILE A 555 -38.98 3.60 -3.46
CA ILE A 555 -39.93 2.78 -4.25
C ILE A 555 -39.25 1.96 -5.36
N ASN A 556 -38.06 2.38 -5.81
CA ASN A 556 -37.29 1.70 -6.83
C ASN A 556 -36.22 0.76 -6.24
N ARG A 557 -36.24 0.53 -4.92
CA ARG A 557 -35.35 -0.40 -4.22
C ARG A 557 -36.10 -1.69 -3.91
N THR A 558 -36.07 -2.62 -4.86
CA THR A 558 -36.87 -3.86 -4.84
C THR A 558 -36.27 -4.99 -4.01
N THR A 559 -34.96 -4.93 -3.75
CA THR A 559 -34.26 -5.95 -2.96
C THR A 559 -34.22 -5.50 -1.51
N LEU A 560 -34.75 -6.30 -0.59
CA LEU A 560 -34.72 -5.98 0.84
C LEU A 560 -33.29 -6.02 1.38
N PHE A 561 -32.57 -7.13 1.15
CA PHE A 561 -31.21 -7.32 1.64
C PHE A 561 -30.29 -7.85 0.55
N TYR A 562 -29.08 -7.30 0.46
CA TYR A 562 -28.08 -7.72 -0.50
C TYR A 562 -26.70 -7.95 0.14
N PHE A 563 -26.09 -9.09 -0.18
CA PHE A 563 -24.70 -9.39 0.10
C PHE A 563 -24.09 -10.19 -1.05
N ASN A 564 -22.96 -9.72 -1.55
CA ASN A 564 -22.16 -10.44 -2.54
C ASN A 564 -20.70 -10.54 -2.07
N GLY A 565 -20.19 -11.75 -1.93
CA GLY A 565 -18.81 -11.99 -1.50
C GLY A 565 -18.52 -13.45 -1.21
N ASN A 566 -17.30 -13.73 -0.76
CA ASN A 566 -16.90 -15.10 -0.43
C ASN A 566 -17.76 -15.67 0.72
N LEU A 567 -18.46 -16.77 0.44
CA LEU A 567 -19.39 -17.45 1.37
C LEU A 567 -18.77 -18.69 2.05
N GLY A 568 -17.45 -18.89 1.90
CA GLY A 568 -16.71 -20.00 2.50
C GLY A 568 -16.79 -21.32 1.72
N PRO A 569 -16.35 -22.44 2.33
CA PRO A 569 -15.96 -23.66 1.59
C PRO A 569 -17.12 -24.39 0.91
N ALA A 570 -18.36 -24.12 1.33
CA ALA A 570 -19.57 -24.70 0.75
C ALA A 570 -19.85 -24.24 -0.70
N TYR A 571 -19.18 -23.17 -1.15
CA TYR A 571 -19.36 -22.57 -2.48
C TYR A 571 -18.12 -22.72 -3.35
N GLU A 572 -18.31 -22.68 -4.67
CA GLU A 572 -17.20 -22.78 -5.63
C GLU A 572 -16.25 -21.60 -5.52
N GLY A 573 -14.94 -21.88 -5.52
CA GLY A 573 -13.91 -20.87 -5.27
C GLY A 573 -13.98 -20.17 -3.90
N GLY A 574 -14.83 -20.66 -2.99
CA GLY A 574 -14.94 -20.16 -1.62
C GLY A 574 -13.68 -20.46 -0.79
N ARG A 575 -13.40 -19.60 0.20
CA ARG A 575 -12.23 -19.80 1.07
C ARG A 575 -12.37 -21.10 1.87
N PRO A 576 -11.31 -21.91 2.01
CA PRO A 576 -11.38 -23.17 2.72
C PRO A 576 -11.50 -23.02 4.24
N GLU A 577 -11.01 -21.90 4.80
CA GLU A 577 -11.01 -21.66 6.24
C GLU A 577 -12.42 -21.41 6.76
N ASP A 578 -12.85 -22.23 7.73
CA ASP A 578 -14.11 -22.06 8.43
C ASP A 578 -14.09 -20.86 9.41
N THR A 579 -12.90 -20.44 9.82
CA THR A 579 -12.66 -19.24 10.64
C THR A 579 -12.74 -17.93 9.85
N TYR A 580 -12.69 -17.96 8.52
CA TYR A 580 -12.80 -16.75 7.69
C TYR A 580 -14.10 -15.99 8.00
N SER A 581 -14.04 -14.66 8.13
CA SER A 581 -15.19 -13.83 8.52
C SER A 581 -15.80 -14.26 9.88
N MET A 582 -15.05 -14.98 10.71
CA MET A 582 -15.52 -15.55 11.98
C MET A 582 -16.76 -16.43 11.82
N GLY A 583 -16.92 -17.10 10.66
CA GLY A 583 -18.08 -17.94 10.35
C GLY A 583 -19.37 -17.17 10.00
N ILE A 584 -19.35 -15.84 10.01
CA ILE A 584 -20.56 -15.00 9.80
C ILE A 584 -21.10 -15.19 8.38
N ARG A 585 -20.24 -15.10 7.36
CA ARG A 585 -20.65 -15.23 5.95
C ARG A 585 -21.18 -16.63 5.63
N GLN A 586 -20.56 -17.66 6.22
CA GLN A 586 -20.92 -19.06 6.08
C GLN A 586 -22.30 -19.30 6.69
N LYS A 587 -22.57 -18.77 7.89
CA LYS A 587 -23.89 -18.87 8.52
C LYS A 587 -24.94 -18.10 7.74
N LEU A 588 -24.64 -16.87 7.29
CA LEU A 588 -25.55 -16.09 6.45
C LEU A 588 -25.91 -16.87 5.18
N ALA A 589 -24.93 -17.51 4.53
CA ALA A 589 -25.14 -18.30 3.33
C ALA A 589 -25.97 -19.57 3.59
N ALA A 590 -25.77 -20.24 4.73
CA ALA A 590 -26.57 -21.41 5.11
C ALA A 590 -28.04 -21.05 5.37
N GLU A 591 -28.31 -19.84 5.89
CA GLU A 591 -29.68 -19.37 6.13
C GLU A 591 -30.31 -18.77 4.87
N PHE A 592 -29.63 -17.85 4.18
CA PHE A 592 -30.25 -16.97 3.18
C PHE A 592 -29.59 -17.05 1.80
N GLY A 593 -28.68 -18.02 1.56
CA GLY A 593 -28.00 -18.21 0.28
C GLY A 593 -28.98 -18.24 -0.90
N SER A 594 -28.85 -17.27 -1.80
CA SER A 594 -29.70 -17.11 -2.99
C SER A 594 -29.11 -17.78 -4.24
N THR A 595 -27.94 -18.40 -4.10
CA THR A 595 -27.28 -19.19 -5.15
C THR A 595 -27.04 -20.60 -4.62
N PRO A 596 -27.19 -21.65 -5.44
CA PRO A 596 -26.91 -23.01 -4.99
C PRO A 596 -25.46 -23.19 -4.52
N ASN A 597 -25.30 -23.93 -3.42
CA ASN A 597 -23.99 -24.40 -2.97
C ASN A 597 -23.50 -25.59 -3.81
N LYS A 598 -22.33 -26.17 -3.48
CA LYS A 598 -21.77 -27.34 -4.17
C LYS A 598 -22.68 -28.58 -4.18
N GLN A 599 -23.63 -28.67 -3.25
CA GLN A 599 -24.62 -29.74 -3.16
C GLN A 599 -25.94 -29.39 -3.90
N GLY A 600 -26.00 -28.24 -4.58
CA GLY A 600 -27.19 -27.79 -5.31
C GLY A 600 -28.28 -27.15 -4.43
N ASN A 601 -28.02 -26.89 -3.15
CA ASN A 601 -29.01 -26.39 -2.21
C ASN A 601 -28.95 -24.86 -2.04
N LEU A 602 -30.12 -24.22 -1.91
CA LEU A 602 -30.26 -22.82 -1.45
C LEU A 602 -30.25 -22.74 0.09
N GLY A 603 -30.19 -21.53 0.62
CA GLY A 603 -30.32 -21.27 2.05
C GLY A 603 -31.67 -21.70 2.63
N ARG A 604 -31.69 -22.10 3.90
CA ARG A 604 -32.88 -22.62 4.61
C ARG A 604 -34.09 -21.68 4.58
N GLN A 605 -33.83 -20.39 4.58
CA GLN A 605 -34.78 -19.27 4.63
C GLN A 605 -34.64 -18.40 3.38
N TYR A 606 -34.31 -19.01 2.23
CA TYR A 606 -34.27 -18.30 0.95
C TYR A 606 -35.55 -17.48 0.71
N ALA A 607 -35.36 -16.22 0.31
CA ALA A 607 -36.44 -15.30 -0.05
C ALA A 607 -36.05 -14.57 -1.34
N THR A 608 -37.04 -14.26 -2.19
CA THR A 608 -36.80 -13.69 -3.52
C THR A 608 -36.29 -12.24 -3.48
N ASP A 609 -36.55 -11.53 -2.39
CA ASP A 609 -36.08 -10.16 -2.14
C ASP A 609 -34.80 -10.10 -1.28
N VAL A 610 -34.18 -11.26 -1.00
CA VAL A 610 -32.91 -11.38 -0.28
C VAL A 610 -31.87 -12.02 -1.18
N THR A 611 -30.80 -11.29 -1.48
CA THR A 611 -29.68 -11.78 -2.29
C THR A 611 -28.46 -12.01 -1.41
N VAL A 612 -28.00 -13.26 -1.32
CA VAL A 612 -26.75 -13.65 -0.66
C VAL A 612 -26.01 -14.59 -1.60
N THR A 613 -25.01 -14.07 -2.30
CA THR A 613 -24.31 -14.80 -3.37
C THR A 613 -22.79 -14.64 -3.31
N TYR A 614 -22.09 -15.58 -3.92
CA TYR A 614 -20.64 -15.51 -4.16
C TYR A 614 -20.31 -15.17 -5.62
N LEU A 615 -21.32 -15.14 -6.50
CA LEU A 615 -21.15 -14.90 -7.92
C LEU A 615 -20.87 -13.42 -8.15
N ARG A 616 -19.71 -13.14 -8.77
CA ARG A 616 -19.36 -11.77 -9.18
C ARG A 616 -20.33 -11.30 -10.28
N THR A 617 -20.62 -10.00 -10.27
CA THR A 617 -21.54 -9.35 -11.20
C THR A 617 -20.90 -8.06 -11.69
N GLU A 618 -21.07 -7.73 -12.97
CA GLU A 618 -20.67 -6.43 -13.54
C GLU A 618 -21.62 -5.31 -13.09
N LYS A 619 -22.81 -5.65 -12.58
CA LYS A 619 -23.84 -4.71 -12.13
C LYS A 619 -23.82 -4.48 -10.63
N TYR A 620 -22.69 -4.73 -9.97
CA TYR A 620 -22.56 -4.72 -8.51
C TYR A 620 -23.12 -3.44 -7.87
N TYR A 621 -22.75 -2.27 -8.39
CA TYR A 621 -23.22 -0.99 -7.86
C TYR A 621 -24.71 -0.73 -8.12
N GLU A 622 -25.25 -1.18 -9.26
CA GLU A 622 -26.67 -1.06 -9.59
C GLU A 622 -27.53 -1.94 -8.68
N GLU A 623 -27.03 -3.14 -8.39
CA GLU A 623 -27.64 -4.08 -7.45
C GLU A 623 -27.65 -3.49 -6.04
N LEU A 624 -26.52 -2.98 -5.54
CA LEU A 624 -26.48 -2.23 -4.27
C LEU A 624 -27.49 -1.07 -4.24
N ALA A 625 -27.57 -0.30 -5.32
CA ALA A 625 -28.49 0.83 -5.44
C ALA A 625 -29.96 0.41 -5.55
N SER A 626 -30.24 -0.83 -5.96
CA SER A 626 -31.58 -1.44 -5.96
C SER A 626 -31.97 -2.05 -4.61
N SER A 627 -31.04 -2.07 -3.65
CA SER A 627 -31.24 -2.69 -2.35
C SER A 627 -31.58 -1.66 -1.27
N VAL A 628 -32.38 -2.08 -0.28
CA VAL A 628 -32.67 -1.27 0.91
C VAL A 628 -31.53 -1.43 1.92
N PHE A 629 -31.17 -2.67 2.24
CA PHE A 629 -30.11 -3.02 3.20
C PHE A 629 -28.98 -3.78 2.52
N CYS A 630 -27.74 -3.47 2.85
CA CYS A 630 -26.55 -4.12 2.29
C CYS A 630 -25.65 -4.65 3.40
N GLY A 631 -25.31 -5.94 3.33
CA GLY A 631 -24.49 -6.61 4.32
C GLY A 631 -23.05 -6.09 4.31
N VAL A 632 -22.61 -5.54 5.45
CA VAL A 632 -21.22 -5.17 5.70
C VAL A 632 -20.65 -6.18 6.70
N LEU A 633 -20.13 -7.27 6.14
CA LEU A 633 -19.63 -8.41 6.90
C LEU A 633 -18.10 -8.43 6.89
N PRO A 634 -17.46 -8.70 8.04
CA PRO A 634 -16.01 -8.74 8.18
C PRO A 634 -15.36 -9.75 7.21
N GLY A 635 -14.09 -9.53 6.88
CA GLY A 635 -13.22 -10.51 6.23
C GLY A 635 -12.27 -11.11 7.27
N ASP A 636 -10.99 -10.81 7.14
CA ASP A 636 -9.92 -11.11 8.09
C ASP A 636 -9.79 -10.01 9.19
N GLY A 637 -10.90 -9.31 9.48
CA GLY A 637 -10.94 -8.09 10.29
C GLY A 637 -12.15 -7.23 9.91
N TRP A 638 -11.94 -5.97 9.54
CA TRP A 638 -13.00 -5.09 9.00
C TRP A 638 -13.46 -5.46 7.57
N SER A 639 -14.30 -4.61 6.97
CA SER A 639 -14.87 -4.80 5.64
C SER A 639 -15.00 -3.47 4.90
N GLY A 640 -14.28 -3.32 3.79
CA GLY A 640 -14.40 -2.17 2.87
C GLY A 640 -15.69 -2.15 2.04
N ARG A 641 -16.76 -2.78 2.51
CA ARG A 641 -18.09 -2.79 1.87
C ARG A 641 -19.00 -1.68 2.40
N MET A 642 -18.63 -1.07 3.52
CA MET A 642 -19.38 0.04 4.10
C MET A 642 -19.45 1.20 3.11
N GLU A 643 -18.32 1.53 2.49
CA GLU A 643 -18.17 2.59 1.51
C GLU A 643 -18.99 2.29 0.25
N ASP A 644 -18.90 1.08 -0.30
CA ASP A 644 -19.69 0.66 -1.47
C ASP A 644 -21.20 0.77 -1.20
N SER A 645 -21.64 0.41 0.01
CA SER A 645 -23.05 0.51 0.40
C SER A 645 -23.49 1.97 0.51
N MET A 646 -22.70 2.79 1.22
CA MET A 646 -23.00 4.20 1.47
C MET A 646 -23.01 5.03 0.18
N LEU A 647 -22.03 4.82 -0.71
CA LEU A 647 -21.90 5.55 -1.98
C LEU A 647 -23.07 5.25 -2.95
N GLN A 648 -23.84 4.19 -2.72
CA GLN A 648 -24.97 3.74 -3.55
C GLN A 648 -26.32 3.94 -2.82
N GLY A 649 -26.29 4.60 -1.65
CA GLY A 649 -27.47 4.89 -0.85
C GLY A 649 -28.13 3.64 -0.25
N CYS A 650 -27.42 2.52 -0.22
CA CYS A 650 -27.87 1.31 0.47
C CYS A 650 -27.54 1.41 1.96
N ILE A 651 -28.48 1.04 2.84
CA ILE A 651 -28.27 1.15 4.28
C ILE A 651 -27.30 0.03 4.71
N PRO A 652 -26.10 0.35 5.21
CA PRO A 652 -25.14 -0.67 5.61
C PRO A 652 -25.64 -1.40 6.87
N VAL A 653 -25.71 -2.73 6.79
CA VAL A 653 -26.00 -3.62 7.92
C VAL A 653 -24.69 -4.24 8.38
N ILE A 654 -24.12 -3.67 9.44
CA ILE A 654 -22.85 -4.09 10.01
C ILE A 654 -23.11 -5.28 10.95
N ILE A 655 -22.57 -6.45 10.62
CA ILE A 655 -22.64 -7.65 11.48
C ILE A 655 -21.22 -8.11 11.76
N GLN A 656 -20.76 -7.91 12.99
CA GLN A 656 -19.40 -8.23 13.40
C GLN A 656 -19.33 -9.39 14.40
N PHE A 657 -20.46 -9.98 14.81
CA PHE A 657 -20.46 -11.10 15.74
C PHE A 657 -21.60 -12.06 15.43
N CYS A 658 -21.33 -13.35 15.51
CA CYS A 658 -22.35 -14.39 15.53
C CYS A 658 -22.28 -15.15 16.86
N SER A 659 -23.38 -15.17 17.62
CA SER A 659 -23.41 -15.98 18.84
C SER A 659 -23.32 -17.48 18.49
N PRO A 660 -22.48 -18.27 19.18
CA PRO A 660 -22.50 -19.72 19.09
C PRO A 660 -23.83 -20.35 19.52
N SER A 661 -24.69 -19.59 20.22
CA SER A 661 -25.96 -20.08 20.74
C SER A 661 -27.10 -19.90 19.72
N THR A 662 -27.17 -20.75 18.71
CA THR A 662 -28.42 -21.18 18.05
C THR A 662 -28.15 -22.45 17.23
N ARG A 663 -27.57 -23.46 17.88
CA ARG A 663 -28.02 -24.84 17.65
C ARG A 663 -29.23 -25.02 18.57
N ARG A 664 -30.42 -24.70 18.08
CA ARG A 664 -31.65 -25.31 18.61
C ARG A 664 -32.10 -26.31 17.59
#